data_AF-A0A834TQA9-F1
#
_entry.id   AF-A0A834TQA9-F1
#
_cell.length_a   1.000
_cell.length_b   1.000
_cell.length_c   1.000
_cell.angle_alpha   90.00
_cell.angle_beta   90.00
_cell.angle_gamma   90.00
#
_symmetry.space_group_name_H-M   'P 1'
#
loop_
_entity.id
_entity.type
_entity.pdbx_description
1 polymer ?
#
loop_
_entity_poly.entity_id
_entity_poly.type
_entity_poly.pdbx_seq_one_letter_code
_entity_poly.pdbx_strand_id
1 'polypeptide(L)'
;MADHSSSATSSIDPYEFLQIKPNPDGSLTRLRPIPTVDPTPTAHSNAPPPIALSKDLPLNSAAKTSVRVFLPHPLPPSPSKLPVLIYYHGGGFIYYHPSSSGFHDSCVSLSARLPAIIISVDYRLAPEHRLPAAYDDAVDAIQWVRKQATDPNGSESDPWLRDHADFSRCYLMGSSAGGNIAYFACLRALDLDLSPMKIVGLILNVPYFGGVERTESELRLVNDHMLPLAANDLMWALSLPGGADRDHEYCNPTVGGEIHKEKIGRLPMCFVNGYGGDPLMDKQKELVKILEARGVHVVCYFTEDGFHGVELFDPAKAQALCHNIHKFMATSNTTFTLAEEPSSSPIPQNRRCLVGCAGATSIQAPIRAPFIFGIGNGFSKHTLEEKTEQSESSDEEFEGIVQADFSFFDPKPGDFHGVKTLLQTYLDDEQWDLSSFVDLILGQTTVGTVVKIEDDEDEGLFAVVTALNLWRYREQRCITELKQYLLKVCKEKDVLDQLRFLLGEQAHNVGLLVSQRVVNLPPQLLPHLYDALFDEVSWATEDEPTEQLRSSFQFVHYVIFSKIYKHKNAEQNRKHHNDSDEAIIYIKPEDEIFHKLSSWSFSFPLRTQQPAPRELKNYRSMGLVMAVEVDKIPTFRQELRSLITEP
;
A
#
# COMPACT_ATOMS: atom_id res chain seq x y z
N MET A 1 -4.48 24.86 39.30
CA MET A 1 -3.09 24.43 39.01
C MET A 1 -3.03 24.22 37.52
N ALA A 2 -2.15 24.95 36.85
CA ALA A 2 -2.00 24.87 35.41
C ALA A 2 -1.32 23.55 35.06
N ASP A 3 -1.95 22.76 34.20
CA ASP A 3 -1.38 21.53 33.69
C ASP A 3 -0.50 21.88 32.49
N HIS A 4 0.81 21.79 32.69
CA HIS A 4 1.81 21.98 31.65
C HIS A 4 1.96 20.66 30.89
N SER A 5 1.09 20.41 29.91
CA SER A 5 1.44 19.49 28.82
C SER A 5 2.30 20.27 27.83
N SER A 6 3.51 19.78 27.55
CA SER A 6 4.44 20.42 26.63
C SER A 6 3.92 20.29 25.20
N SER A 7 3.14 21.27 24.74
CA SER A 7 2.82 21.40 23.31
C SER A 7 4.12 21.64 22.56
N ALA A 8 4.47 20.79 21.60
CA ALA A 8 5.50 21.10 20.62
C ALA A 8 5.08 22.39 19.89
N THR A 9 5.67 23.52 20.26
CA THR A 9 5.33 24.82 19.69
C THR A 9 5.99 24.93 18.32
N SER A 10 5.19 24.85 17.25
CA SER A 10 5.62 25.18 15.89
C SER A 10 6.19 26.60 15.84
N SER A 11 7.33 26.78 15.16
CA SER A 11 7.98 28.08 14.96
C SER A 11 7.40 28.88 13.79
N ILE A 12 6.38 28.36 13.12
CA ILE A 12 5.78 28.92 11.90
C ILE A 12 4.62 29.85 12.26
N ASP A 13 4.64 31.09 11.75
CA ASP A 13 3.46 31.97 11.74
C ASP A 13 2.44 31.45 10.69
N PRO A 14 1.26 30.97 11.12
CA PRO A 14 0.31 30.38 10.19
C PRO A 14 -0.31 31.39 9.22
N TYR A 15 -0.41 32.68 9.56
CA TYR A 15 -0.93 33.71 8.66
C TYR A 15 0.09 34.02 7.56
N GLU A 16 1.37 34.09 7.91
CA GLU A 16 2.45 34.29 6.95
C GLU A 16 2.60 33.08 6.03
N PHE A 17 2.62 31.86 6.59
CA PHE A 17 2.74 30.63 5.82
C PHE A 17 1.60 30.50 4.80
N LEU A 18 0.36 30.70 5.25
CA LEU A 18 -0.81 30.63 4.38
C LEU A 18 -0.92 31.84 3.45
N GLN A 19 -0.18 32.93 3.67
CA GLN A 19 -0.29 34.19 2.91
C GLN A 19 -1.71 34.77 2.98
N ILE A 20 -2.22 34.90 4.21
CA ILE A 20 -3.55 35.44 4.51
C ILE A 20 -3.49 36.57 5.53
N LYS A 21 -4.48 37.46 5.48
CA LYS A 21 -4.67 38.54 6.45
C LYS A 21 -6.14 38.67 6.86
N PRO A 22 -6.49 38.59 8.15
CA PRO A 22 -7.86 38.76 8.62
C PRO A 22 -8.30 40.23 8.46
N ASN A 23 -9.54 40.44 8.07
CA ASN A 23 -10.16 41.75 7.93
C ASN A 23 -11.06 42.08 9.14
N PRO A 24 -11.28 43.37 9.46
CA PRO A 24 -12.12 43.77 10.60
C PRO A 24 -13.59 43.31 10.53
N ASP A 25 -14.09 43.01 9.33
CA ASP A 25 -15.45 42.51 9.09
C ASP A 25 -15.58 40.98 9.24
N GLY A 26 -14.48 40.30 9.60
CA GLY A 26 -14.43 38.84 9.73
C GLY A 26 -14.11 38.09 8.44
N SER A 27 -13.98 38.79 7.30
CA SER A 27 -13.54 38.19 6.04
C SER A 27 -12.01 38.02 5.99
N LEU A 28 -11.52 37.38 4.92
CA LEU A 28 -10.10 37.07 4.74
C LEU A 28 -9.54 37.68 3.45
N THR A 29 -8.49 38.49 3.59
CA THR A 29 -7.67 38.89 2.44
C THR A 29 -6.66 37.79 2.13
N ARG A 30 -6.75 37.21 0.93
CA ARG A 30 -5.84 36.17 0.42
C ARG A 30 -4.75 36.85 -0.41
N LEU A 31 -3.51 36.85 0.09
CA LEU A 31 -2.41 37.64 -0.47
C LEU A 31 -1.70 36.94 -1.62
N ARG A 32 -1.66 35.60 -1.59
CA ARG A 32 -1.06 34.79 -2.65
C ARG A 32 -1.94 34.84 -3.92
N PRO A 33 -1.44 35.35 -5.05
CA PRO A 33 -2.14 35.22 -6.32
C PRO A 33 -2.20 33.74 -6.71
N ILE A 34 -3.40 33.25 -7.01
CA ILE A 34 -3.62 31.88 -7.46
C ILE A 34 -3.75 31.93 -8.98
N PRO A 35 -2.83 31.29 -9.74
CA PRO A 35 -2.96 31.22 -11.19
C PRO A 35 -4.26 30.52 -11.59
N THR A 36 -5.00 31.12 -12.51
CA THR A 36 -6.25 30.56 -13.03
C THR A 36 -6.16 30.27 -14.52
N VAL A 37 -6.94 29.28 -14.97
CA VAL A 37 -7.06 28.88 -16.36
C VAL A 37 -8.48 29.15 -16.84
N ASP A 38 -8.63 29.75 -18.02
CA ASP A 38 -9.93 29.96 -18.65
C ASP A 38 -10.50 28.65 -19.20
N PRO A 39 -11.83 28.47 -19.21
CA PRO A 39 -12.42 27.25 -19.74
C PRO A 39 -12.21 27.15 -21.26
N THR A 40 -11.90 25.96 -21.77
CA THR A 40 -11.76 25.67 -23.21
C THR A 40 -12.93 24.84 -23.73
N PRO A 41 -14.05 25.45 -24.19
CA PRO A 41 -15.26 24.72 -24.55
C PRO A 41 -15.20 24.05 -25.94
N THR A 42 -14.25 24.45 -26.79
CA THR A 42 -14.09 23.91 -28.15
C THR A 42 -12.61 23.69 -28.49
N ALA A 43 -12.33 22.70 -29.34
CA ALA A 43 -10.99 22.50 -29.89
C ALA A 43 -10.72 23.52 -30.99
N HIS A 44 -9.66 24.31 -30.86
CA HIS A 44 -9.24 25.29 -31.86
C HIS A 44 -8.22 24.69 -32.83
N SER A 45 -8.32 25.02 -34.13
CA SER A 45 -7.44 24.47 -35.17
C SER A 45 -5.97 24.90 -35.06
N ASN A 46 -5.67 25.96 -34.30
CA ASN A 46 -4.36 26.62 -34.27
C ASN A 46 -3.51 26.25 -33.04
N ALA A 47 -3.97 25.31 -32.21
CA ALA A 47 -3.25 24.80 -31.04
C ALA A 47 -3.32 23.26 -31.04
N PRO A 48 -2.40 22.56 -30.32
CA PRO A 48 -2.57 21.14 -30.07
C PRO A 48 -3.96 20.88 -29.48
N PRO A 49 -4.70 19.86 -29.98
CA PRO A 49 -6.04 19.59 -29.48
C PRO A 49 -5.98 19.27 -27.98
N PRO A 50 -6.86 19.87 -27.15
CA PRO A 50 -6.85 19.62 -25.73
C PRO A 50 -7.29 18.19 -25.44
N ILE A 51 -6.74 17.58 -24.39
CA ILE A 51 -7.11 16.21 -23.97
C ILE A 51 -8.47 16.16 -23.25
N ALA A 52 -8.99 17.33 -22.83
CA ALA A 52 -10.34 17.51 -22.34
C ALA A 52 -10.82 18.93 -22.66
N LEU A 53 -12.11 19.08 -22.97
CA LEU A 53 -12.79 20.37 -23.05
C LEU A 53 -13.31 20.75 -21.67
N SER A 54 -13.50 22.04 -21.41
CA SER A 54 -14.09 22.54 -20.17
C SER A 54 -15.01 23.74 -20.37
N LYS A 55 -16.05 23.87 -19.53
CA LYS A 55 -16.94 25.05 -19.49
C LYS A 55 -17.49 25.31 -18.09
N ASP A 56 -17.84 26.57 -17.82
CA ASP A 56 -18.44 26.98 -16.55
C ASP A 56 -19.95 27.11 -16.68
N LEU A 57 -20.68 26.63 -15.69
CA LEU A 57 -22.14 26.69 -15.60
C LEU A 57 -22.57 27.21 -14.21
N PRO A 58 -23.64 28.02 -14.13
CA PRO A 58 -24.17 28.44 -12.84
C PRO A 58 -24.75 27.25 -12.07
N LEU A 59 -24.49 27.20 -10.77
CA LEU A 59 -25.03 26.17 -9.87
C LEU A 59 -26.21 26.73 -9.07
N ASN A 60 -25.93 27.71 -8.21
CA ASN A 60 -26.93 28.37 -7.38
C ASN A 60 -26.69 29.88 -7.38
N SER A 61 -27.59 30.64 -8.02
CA SER A 61 -27.46 32.09 -8.12
C SER A 61 -27.56 32.82 -6.78
N ALA A 62 -28.30 32.28 -5.80
CA ALA A 62 -28.42 32.88 -4.47
C ALA A 62 -27.12 32.72 -3.66
N ALA A 63 -26.51 31.55 -3.75
CA ALA A 63 -25.20 31.26 -3.14
C ALA A 63 -24.01 31.78 -3.97
N LYS A 64 -24.26 32.22 -5.21
CA LYS A 64 -23.26 32.64 -6.21
C LYS A 64 -22.23 31.55 -6.51
N THR A 65 -22.66 30.29 -6.51
CA THR A 65 -21.80 29.14 -6.81
C THR A 65 -21.94 28.72 -8.27
N SER A 66 -20.90 28.05 -8.77
CA SER A 66 -20.83 27.55 -10.15
C SER A 66 -20.20 26.15 -10.19
N VAL A 67 -20.24 25.51 -11.35
CA VAL A 67 -19.50 24.28 -11.63
C VAL A 67 -18.68 24.45 -12.90
N ARG A 68 -17.47 23.90 -12.92
CA ARG A 68 -16.71 23.68 -14.14
C ARG A 68 -16.86 22.23 -14.58
N VAL A 69 -17.44 22.04 -15.75
CA VAL A 69 -17.63 20.72 -16.37
C VAL A 69 -16.46 20.43 -17.31
N PHE A 70 -15.88 19.22 -17.23
CA PHE A 70 -14.84 18.72 -18.11
C PHE A 70 -15.34 17.50 -18.88
N LEU A 71 -15.02 17.45 -20.18
CA LEU A 71 -15.39 16.36 -21.09
C LEU A 71 -14.13 15.86 -21.82
N PRO A 72 -13.82 14.55 -21.82
CA PRO A 72 -12.63 14.05 -22.48
C PRO A 72 -12.68 14.32 -23.99
N HIS A 73 -11.52 14.64 -24.57
CA HIS A 73 -11.40 14.93 -26.00
C HIS A 73 -10.11 14.33 -26.61
N PRO A 74 -10.20 13.56 -27.72
CA PRO A 74 -11.43 13.11 -28.36
C PRO A 74 -12.24 12.19 -27.44
N LEU A 75 -13.54 12.09 -27.70
CA LEU A 75 -14.39 11.13 -26.98
C LEU A 75 -13.88 9.70 -27.24
N PRO A 76 -14.00 8.80 -26.24
CA PRO A 76 -13.68 7.38 -26.42
C PRO A 76 -14.46 6.77 -27.60
N PRO A 77 -13.88 5.81 -28.34
CA PRO A 77 -14.49 5.23 -29.55
C PRO A 77 -15.73 4.34 -29.30
N SER A 78 -16.16 4.20 -28.04
CA SER A 78 -17.29 3.34 -27.64
C SER A 78 -18.60 4.14 -27.60
N PRO A 79 -19.74 3.56 -28.01
CA PRO A 79 -21.06 4.21 -27.88
C PRO A 79 -21.55 4.31 -26.42
N SER A 80 -20.77 3.85 -25.44
CA SER A 80 -21.13 3.90 -24.02
C SER A 80 -21.04 5.31 -23.47
N LYS A 81 -22.11 5.77 -22.81
CA LYS A 81 -22.09 6.98 -21.98
C LYS A 81 -21.00 6.88 -20.90
N LEU A 82 -20.45 8.03 -20.52
CA LEU A 82 -19.33 8.19 -19.60
C LEU A 82 -19.83 8.30 -18.15
N PRO A 83 -19.15 7.70 -17.16
CA PRO A 83 -19.44 7.96 -15.76
C PRO A 83 -19.31 9.45 -15.42
N VAL A 84 -20.05 9.90 -14.42
CA VAL A 84 -20.02 11.27 -13.92
C VAL A 84 -19.28 11.30 -12.59
N LEU A 85 -18.32 12.21 -12.44
CA LEU A 85 -17.57 12.38 -11.21
C LEU A 85 -17.72 13.83 -10.73
N ILE A 86 -18.43 14.02 -9.63
CA ILE A 86 -18.61 15.32 -8.98
C ILE A 86 -17.39 15.53 -8.08
N TYR A 87 -16.57 16.52 -8.41
CA TYR A 87 -15.27 16.77 -7.81
C TYR A 87 -15.30 18.02 -6.91
N TYR A 88 -14.68 17.90 -5.73
CA TYR A 88 -14.48 19.00 -4.80
C TYR A 88 -12.98 19.22 -4.59
N HIS A 89 -12.50 20.44 -4.85
CA HIS A 89 -11.09 20.80 -4.70
C HIS A 89 -10.66 20.91 -3.24
N GLY A 90 -9.35 20.76 -2.99
CA GLY A 90 -8.74 20.99 -1.67
C GLY A 90 -8.51 22.48 -1.37
N GLY A 91 -7.77 22.76 -0.29
CA GLY A 91 -7.45 24.14 0.12
C GLY A 91 -7.86 24.51 1.54
N GLY A 92 -8.04 23.52 2.43
CA GLY A 92 -8.41 23.76 3.84
C GLY A 92 -9.71 24.55 4.00
N PHE A 93 -10.65 24.43 3.05
CA PHE A 93 -11.90 25.20 2.93
C PHE A 93 -11.75 26.72 2.73
N ILE A 94 -10.54 27.25 2.77
CA ILE A 94 -10.28 28.69 2.68
C ILE A 94 -9.66 29.10 1.34
N TYR A 95 -9.25 28.15 0.49
CA TYR A 95 -8.51 28.42 -0.74
C TYR A 95 -9.04 27.70 -1.98
N TYR A 96 -8.61 28.24 -3.13
CA TYR A 96 -8.77 27.73 -4.50
C TYR A 96 -10.19 27.77 -5.06
N HIS A 97 -10.26 27.52 -6.36
CA HIS A 97 -11.47 27.44 -7.20
C HIS A 97 -11.23 26.37 -8.29
N PRO A 98 -12.27 25.88 -8.99
CA PRO A 98 -12.12 24.98 -10.14
C PRO A 98 -11.25 25.51 -11.27
N SER A 99 -11.08 26.84 -11.36
CA SER A 99 -10.20 27.49 -12.33
C SER A 99 -8.74 27.57 -11.89
N SER A 100 -8.41 27.27 -10.64
CA SER A 100 -7.03 27.28 -10.14
C SER A 100 -6.20 26.25 -10.92
N SER A 101 -5.05 26.64 -11.48
CA SER A 101 -4.34 25.85 -12.49
C SER A 101 -4.08 24.40 -12.07
N GLY A 102 -3.57 24.16 -10.86
CA GLY A 102 -3.32 22.80 -10.37
C GLY A 102 -4.57 21.91 -10.32
N PHE A 103 -5.72 22.47 -9.91
CA PHE A 103 -6.99 21.73 -9.87
C PHE A 103 -7.63 21.60 -11.25
N HIS A 104 -7.52 22.63 -12.10
CA HIS A 104 -7.96 22.59 -13.49
C HIS A 104 -7.23 21.49 -14.26
N ASP A 105 -5.90 21.49 -14.22
CA ASP A 105 -5.04 20.53 -14.91
C ASP A 105 -5.27 19.10 -14.39
N SER A 106 -5.47 18.96 -13.08
CA SER A 106 -5.86 17.68 -12.46
C SER A 106 -7.20 17.18 -13.01
N CYS A 107 -8.21 18.04 -13.14
CA CYS A 107 -9.52 17.67 -13.68
C CYS A 107 -9.44 17.32 -15.18
N VAL A 108 -8.61 18.03 -15.95
CA VAL A 108 -8.31 17.71 -17.37
C VAL A 108 -7.71 16.31 -17.47
N SER A 109 -6.70 16.01 -16.65
CA SER A 109 -6.04 14.70 -16.59
C SER A 109 -7.00 13.59 -16.16
N LEU A 110 -7.79 13.81 -15.10
CA LEU A 110 -8.80 12.85 -14.61
C LEU A 110 -9.85 12.55 -15.68
N SER A 111 -10.39 13.58 -16.34
CA SER A 111 -11.42 13.42 -17.37
C SER A 111 -10.94 12.54 -18.53
N ALA A 112 -9.70 12.79 -19.00
CA ALA A 112 -9.09 12.04 -20.09
C ALA A 112 -8.73 10.60 -19.71
N ARG A 113 -8.18 10.39 -18.50
CA ARG A 113 -7.60 9.10 -18.09
C ARG A 113 -8.62 8.14 -17.45
N LEU A 114 -9.69 8.65 -16.87
CA LEU A 114 -10.81 7.87 -16.31
C LEU A 114 -11.97 7.67 -17.30
N PRO A 115 -11.77 8.03 -18.58
CA PRO A 115 -12.81 8.56 -19.49
C PRO A 115 -14.14 8.91 -18.79
N ALA A 116 -14.17 10.05 -18.11
CA ALA A 116 -15.30 10.48 -17.27
C ALA A 116 -15.64 11.96 -17.48
N ILE A 117 -16.92 12.32 -17.29
CA ILE A 117 -17.33 13.72 -17.17
C ILE A 117 -17.03 14.17 -15.74
N ILE A 118 -16.18 15.18 -15.59
CA ILE A 118 -15.82 15.73 -14.28
C ILE A 118 -16.63 17.01 -14.06
N ILE A 119 -17.27 17.14 -12.90
CA ILE A 119 -18.05 18.32 -12.51
C ILE A 119 -17.38 18.89 -11.27
N SER A 120 -16.45 19.83 -11.45
CA SER A 120 -15.70 20.47 -10.38
C SER A 120 -16.49 21.62 -9.78
N VAL A 121 -16.82 21.52 -8.50
CA VAL A 121 -17.74 22.45 -7.81
C VAL A 121 -16.98 23.65 -7.24
N ASP A 122 -17.44 24.84 -7.57
CA ASP A 122 -16.95 26.10 -7.00
C ASP A 122 -17.76 26.45 -5.75
N TYR A 123 -17.40 25.82 -4.64
CA TYR A 123 -18.09 25.94 -3.36
C TYR A 123 -17.64 27.20 -2.60
N ARG A 124 -18.50 27.71 -1.71
CA ARG A 124 -18.19 28.89 -0.90
C ARG A 124 -17.07 28.60 0.10
N LEU A 125 -16.15 29.55 0.23
CA LEU A 125 -14.97 29.43 1.10
C LEU A 125 -15.23 30.02 2.49
N ALA A 126 -14.55 29.46 3.48
CA ALA A 126 -14.44 29.99 4.82
C ALA A 126 -13.37 31.09 4.90
N PRO A 127 -13.45 32.00 5.88
CA PRO A 127 -14.42 32.13 6.97
C PRO A 127 -15.69 32.90 6.57
N GLU A 128 -15.75 33.49 5.37
CA GLU A 128 -16.92 34.22 4.89
C GLU A 128 -18.17 33.32 4.91
N HIS A 129 -17.97 32.04 4.62
CA HIS A 129 -18.97 30.99 4.68
C HIS A 129 -18.41 29.75 5.38
N ARG A 130 -18.38 29.78 6.72
CA ARG A 130 -18.01 28.63 7.57
C ARG A 130 -18.84 27.39 7.26
N LEU A 131 -18.30 26.22 7.58
CA LEU A 131 -19.03 24.95 7.53
C LEU A 131 -20.33 25.07 8.36
N PRO A 132 -21.47 24.58 7.85
CA PRO A 132 -21.61 23.62 6.75
C PRO A 132 -21.81 24.18 5.33
N ALA A 133 -21.53 25.46 5.06
CA ALA A 133 -21.88 26.09 3.77
C ALA A 133 -21.35 25.31 2.54
N ALA A 134 -20.11 24.85 2.57
CA ALA A 134 -19.53 24.04 1.50
C ALA A 134 -20.22 22.67 1.32
N TYR A 135 -20.76 22.09 2.39
CA TYR A 135 -21.54 20.85 2.32
C TYR A 135 -22.92 21.09 1.70
N ASP A 136 -23.53 22.25 1.98
CA ASP A 136 -24.78 22.65 1.35
C ASP A 136 -24.57 22.85 -0.17
N ASP A 137 -23.50 23.52 -0.56
CA ASP A 137 -23.14 23.73 -1.97
C ASP A 137 -22.84 22.39 -2.70
N ALA A 138 -22.26 21.43 -1.97
CA ALA A 138 -22.03 20.10 -2.50
C ALA A 138 -23.32 19.31 -2.73
N VAL A 139 -24.31 19.45 -1.84
CA VAL A 139 -25.65 18.86 -2.02
C VAL A 139 -26.41 19.54 -3.15
N ASP A 140 -26.28 20.87 -3.31
CA ASP A 140 -26.80 21.61 -4.46
C ASP A 140 -26.24 21.05 -5.77
N ALA A 141 -24.93 20.76 -5.83
CA ALA A 141 -24.31 20.13 -7.01
C ALA A 141 -24.87 18.74 -7.30
N ILE A 142 -25.08 17.90 -6.27
CA ILE A 142 -25.69 16.56 -6.42
C ILE A 142 -27.11 16.69 -7.00
N GLN A 143 -27.93 17.60 -6.47
CA GLN A 143 -29.28 17.85 -6.96
C GLN A 143 -29.28 18.44 -8.38
N TRP A 144 -28.31 19.30 -8.70
CA TRP A 144 -28.14 19.83 -10.04
C TRP A 144 -27.85 18.70 -11.04
N VAL A 145 -26.91 17.79 -10.75
CA VAL A 145 -26.63 16.63 -11.63
C VAL A 145 -27.85 15.71 -11.75
N ARG A 146 -28.59 15.48 -10.67
CA ARG A 146 -29.85 14.74 -10.72
C ARG A 146 -30.85 15.39 -11.67
N LYS A 147 -31.00 16.72 -11.63
CA LYS A 147 -31.92 17.46 -12.50
C LYS A 147 -31.59 17.24 -13.98
N GLN A 148 -30.30 17.23 -14.32
CA GLN A 148 -29.80 16.92 -15.67
C GLN A 148 -30.20 15.50 -16.13
N ALA A 149 -30.31 14.56 -15.19
CA ALA A 149 -30.77 13.20 -15.45
C ALA A 149 -32.30 13.09 -15.63
N THR A 150 -33.08 13.85 -14.87
CA THR A 150 -34.55 13.79 -14.88
C THR A 150 -35.18 14.58 -16.02
N ASP A 151 -34.53 15.66 -16.48
CA ASP A 151 -35.06 16.55 -17.52
C ASP A 151 -34.04 16.78 -18.65
N PRO A 152 -33.67 15.72 -19.40
CA PRO A 152 -32.64 15.81 -20.43
C PRO A 152 -33.02 16.70 -21.62
N ASN A 153 -34.30 17.07 -21.77
CA ASN A 153 -34.77 17.97 -22.83
C ASN A 153 -35.23 19.34 -22.29
N GLY A 154 -35.02 19.61 -21.00
CA GLY A 154 -35.35 20.87 -20.37
C GLY A 154 -34.49 22.03 -20.88
N SER A 155 -34.95 23.25 -20.66
CA SER A 155 -34.22 24.47 -21.05
C SER A 155 -32.89 24.64 -20.32
N GLU A 156 -32.70 23.96 -19.20
CA GLU A 156 -31.48 23.95 -18.39
C GLU A 156 -30.63 22.68 -18.59
N SER A 157 -31.02 21.82 -19.54
CA SER A 157 -30.28 20.60 -19.87
C SER A 157 -28.96 20.95 -20.57
N ASP A 158 -27.85 20.49 -19.99
CA ASP A 158 -26.54 20.68 -20.58
C ASP A 158 -26.27 19.64 -21.68
N PRO A 159 -25.89 20.05 -22.91
CA PRO A 159 -25.67 19.12 -24.01
C PRO A 159 -24.60 18.05 -23.73
N TRP A 160 -23.53 18.39 -22.98
CA TRP A 160 -22.47 17.41 -22.70
C TRP A 160 -22.99 16.31 -21.77
N LEU A 161 -23.78 16.69 -20.76
CA LEU A 161 -24.36 15.72 -19.84
C LEU A 161 -25.48 14.92 -20.53
N ARG A 162 -26.39 15.58 -21.26
CA ARG A 162 -27.47 14.90 -22.00
C ARG A 162 -26.92 13.82 -22.94
N ASP A 163 -25.94 14.19 -23.76
CA ASP A 163 -25.45 13.37 -24.85
C ASP A 163 -24.43 12.33 -24.40
N HIS A 164 -23.67 12.61 -23.33
CA HIS A 164 -22.53 11.77 -22.94
C HIS A 164 -22.56 11.22 -21.51
N ALA A 165 -23.40 11.69 -20.57
CA ALA A 165 -23.38 11.25 -19.17
C ALA A 165 -24.18 9.97 -18.89
N ASP A 166 -23.56 9.02 -18.19
CA ASP A 166 -24.20 7.88 -17.55
C ASP A 166 -24.51 8.21 -16.09
N PHE A 167 -25.74 8.68 -15.86
CA PHE A 167 -26.21 9.03 -14.51
C PHE A 167 -26.40 7.82 -13.59
N SER A 168 -26.34 6.58 -14.10
CA SER A 168 -26.37 5.37 -13.26
C SER A 168 -25.01 5.07 -12.63
N ARG A 169 -23.95 5.78 -13.05
CA ARG A 169 -22.56 5.62 -12.60
C ARG A 169 -21.98 6.97 -12.17
N CYS A 170 -22.54 7.55 -11.11
CA CYS A 170 -22.02 8.77 -10.51
C CYS A 170 -21.07 8.47 -9.34
N TYR A 171 -20.02 9.26 -9.23
CA TYR A 171 -19.03 9.20 -8.15
C TYR A 171 -18.92 10.57 -7.50
N LEU A 172 -18.75 10.59 -6.18
CA LEU A 172 -18.30 11.79 -5.48
C LEU A 172 -16.81 11.65 -5.24
N MET A 173 -16.04 12.70 -5.52
CA MET A 173 -14.59 12.70 -5.30
C MET A 173 -14.15 14.01 -4.69
N GLY A 174 -13.16 13.97 -3.82
CA GLY A 174 -12.43 15.18 -3.48
C GLY A 174 -11.06 14.93 -2.91
N SER A 175 -10.22 15.97 -2.96
CA SER A 175 -8.87 15.96 -2.41
C SER A 175 -8.78 16.86 -1.17
N SER A 176 -8.11 16.42 -0.10
CA SER A 176 -7.93 17.24 1.12
C SER A 176 -9.30 17.70 1.67
N ALA A 177 -9.50 19.01 1.88
CA ALA A 177 -10.79 19.58 2.30
C ALA A 177 -11.96 19.15 1.39
N GLY A 178 -11.71 18.99 0.09
CA GLY A 178 -12.69 18.45 -0.85
C GLY A 178 -13.07 17.00 -0.55
N GLY A 179 -12.15 16.17 -0.04
CA GLY A 179 -12.44 14.82 0.41
C GLY A 179 -13.38 14.80 1.63
N ASN A 180 -13.17 15.73 2.57
CA ASN A 180 -14.09 15.94 3.68
C ASN A 180 -15.48 16.38 3.18
N ILE A 181 -15.55 17.32 2.22
CA ILE A 181 -16.80 17.74 1.58
C ILE A 181 -17.50 16.55 0.91
N ALA A 182 -16.78 15.76 0.12
CA ALA A 182 -17.33 14.59 -0.58
C ALA A 182 -17.96 13.59 0.41
N TYR A 183 -17.29 13.34 1.52
CA TYR A 183 -17.78 12.46 2.59
C TYR A 183 -19.10 12.96 3.20
N PHE A 184 -19.15 14.21 3.67
CA PHE A 184 -20.37 14.76 4.28
C PHE A 184 -21.49 14.98 3.25
N ALA A 185 -21.16 15.34 2.02
CA ALA A 185 -22.14 15.43 0.94
C ALA A 185 -22.78 14.06 0.65
N CYS A 186 -22.00 12.98 0.66
CA CYS A 186 -22.52 11.62 0.50
C CYS A 186 -23.47 11.25 1.64
N LEU A 187 -23.06 11.48 2.90
CA LEU A 187 -23.90 11.22 4.07
C LEU A 187 -25.23 11.99 4.03
N ARG A 188 -25.23 13.22 3.52
CA ARG A 188 -26.44 14.03 3.35
C ARG A 188 -27.30 13.56 2.18
N ALA A 189 -26.67 13.10 1.10
CA ALA A 189 -27.36 12.60 -0.08
C ALA A 189 -28.13 11.28 0.14
N LEU A 190 -27.76 10.51 1.17
CA LEU A 190 -28.45 9.25 1.52
C LEU A 190 -29.94 9.44 1.87
N ASP A 191 -30.35 10.63 2.28
CA ASP A 191 -31.75 10.91 2.63
C ASP A 191 -32.52 11.62 1.49
N LEU A 192 -31.88 11.77 0.33
CA LEU A 192 -32.47 12.36 -0.87
C LEU A 192 -32.92 11.27 -1.83
N ASP A 193 -34.03 11.49 -2.53
CA ASP A 193 -34.35 10.71 -3.73
C ASP A 193 -33.47 11.20 -4.89
N LEU A 194 -32.53 10.35 -5.31
CA LEU A 194 -31.61 10.64 -6.40
C LEU A 194 -32.05 10.06 -7.75
N SER A 195 -33.11 9.26 -7.81
CA SER A 195 -33.54 8.59 -9.04
C SER A 195 -33.77 9.60 -10.18
N PRO A 196 -33.32 9.32 -11.43
CA PRO A 196 -32.67 8.08 -11.91
C PRO A 196 -31.15 8.05 -11.68
N MET A 197 -30.57 9.09 -11.10
CA MET A 197 -29.13 9.17 -10.80
C MET A 197 -28.76 8.21 -9.65
N LYS A 198 -27.58 7.58 -9.74
CA LYS A 198 -27.04 6.72 -8.68
C LYS A 198 -25.60 7.11 -8.34
N ILE A 199 -25.37 7.39 -7.07
CA ILE A 199 -24.01 7.50 -6.53
C ILE A 199 -23.53 6.09 -6.18
N VAL A 200 -22.55 5.59 -6.94
CA VAL A 200 -22.07 4.20 -6.84
C VAL A 200 -20.68 4.09 -6.19
N GLY A 201 -20.03 5.21 -5.90
CA GLY A 201 -18.75 5.22 -5.18
C GLY A 201 -18.39 6.60 -4.63
N LEU A 202 -17.58 6.59 -3.56
CA LEU A 202 -17.01 7.76 -2.91
C LEU A 202 -15.48 7.67 -2.98
N ILE A 203 -14.81 8.69 -3.50
CA ILE A 203 -13.36 8.71 -3.73
C ILE A 203 -12.72 9.81 -2.88
N LEU A 204 -12.01 9.42 -1.84
CA LEU A 204 -11.41 10.30 -0.84
C LEU A 204 -9.89 10.33 -1.02
N ASN A 205 -9.37 11.36 -1.68
CA ASN A 205 -7.92 11.54 -1.81
C ASN A 205 -7.38 12.40 -0.66
N VAL A 206 -6.46 11.87 0.15
CA VAL A 206 -5.87 12.55 1.32
C VAL A 206 -6.92 13.33 2.15
N PRO A 207 -8.05 12.72 2.54
CA PRO A 207 -9.18 13.48 3.06
C PRO A 207 -8.83 14.23 4.36
N TYR A 208 -9.28 15.48 4.45
CA TYR A 208 -8.89 16.41 5.50
C TYR A 208 -9.74 16.23 6.76
N PHE A 209 -9.17 15.56 7.75
CA PHE A 209 -9.74 15.30 9.06
C PHE A 209 -8.72 15.68 10.15
N GLY A 210 -9.21 15.94 11.36
CA GLY A 210 -8.40 16.37 12.50
C GLY A 210 -8.96 15.87 13.82
N GLY A 211 -8.56 16.53 14.91
CA GLY A 211 -9.03 16.26 16.27
C GLY A 211 -8.30 17.18 17.25
N VAL A 212 -8.83 17.38 18.45
CA VAL A 212 -8.11 18.16 19.48
C VAL A 212 -6.82 17.44 19.87
N GLU A 213 -6.92 16.15 20.17
CA GLU A 213 -5.78 15.27 20.44
C GLU A 213 -4.95 15.05 19.18
N ARG A 214 -3.63 15.19 19.31
CA ARG A 214 -2.69 15.02 18.21
C ARG A 214 -2.39 13.55 17.96
N THR A 215 -2.33 13.15 16.71
CA THR A 215 -1.84 11.83 16.32
C THR A 215 -0.31 11.80 16.25
N GLU A 216 0.26 10.59 16.19
CA GLU A 216 1.70 10.41 16.00
C GLU A 216 2.18 11.03 14.69
N SER A 217 1.42 10.88 13.60
CA SER A 217 1.74 11.52 12.31
C SER A 217 1.76 13.05 12.42
N GLU A 218 0.84 13.66 13.16
CA GLU A 218 0.82 15.11 13.39
C GLU A 218 2.06 15.54 14.20
N LEU A 219 2.39 14.82 15.28
CA LEU A 219 3.53 15.14 16.14
C LEU A 219 4.88 14.94 15.44
N ARG A 220 4.99 13.91 14.60
CA ARG A 220 6.18 13.65 13.77
C ARG A 220 6.39 14.74 12.72
N LEU A 221 5.30 15.32 12.21
CA LEU A 221 5.31 16.27 11.09
C LEU A 221 4.85 17.69 11.51
N VAL A 222 5.18 18.11 12.74
CA VAL A 222 4.74 19.40 13.32
C VAL A 222 5.03 20.60 12.41
N ASN A 223 6.23 20.62 11.82
CA ASN A 223 6.72 21.68 10.93
C ASN A 223 6.71 21.25 9.45
N ASP A 224 5.79 20.38 9.05
CA ASP A 224 5.67 19.94 7.65
C ASP A 224 5.66 21.11 6.67
N HIS A 225 6.31 20.93 5.51
CA HIS A 225 6.47 22.01 4.53
C HIS A 225 5.19 22.33 3.76
N MET A 226 4.25 21.38 3.69
CA MET A 226 3.00 21.53 2.94
C MET A 226 1.82 21.86 3.86
N LEU A 227 1.75 21.21 5.03
CA LEU A 227 0.66 21.33 5.98
C LEU A 227 1.17 21.37 7.44
N PRO A 228 1.92 22.42 7.83
CA PRO A 228 2.39 22.55 9.20
C PRO A 228 1.21 22.68 10.16
N LEU A 229 1.33 22.12 11.37
CA LEU A 229 0.18 22.03 12.28
C LEU A 229 -0.40 23.38 12.69
N ALA A 230 0.44 24.41 12.85
CA ALA A 230 -0.05 25.76 13.15
C ALA A 230 -0.99 26.29 12.04
N ALA A 231 -0.66 26.03 10.77
CA ALA A 231 -1.49 26.42 9.64
C ALA A 231 -2.75 25.55 9.54
N ASN A 232 -2.63 24.25 9.78
CA ASN A 232 -3.76 23.31 9.86
C ASN A 232 -4.79 23.75 10.92
N ASP A 233 -4.33 24.08 12.12
CA ASP A 233 -5.17 24.57 13.22
C ASP A 233 -5.89 25.87 12.85
N LEU A 234 -5.17 26.82 12.25
CA LEU A 234 -5.78 28.08 11.80
C LEU A 234 -6.85 27.82 10.72
N MET A 235 -6.58 26.93 9.75
CA MET A 235 -7.57 26.57 8.74
C MET A 235 -8.82 25.95 9.36
N TRP A 236 -8.70 25.06 10.33
CA TRP A 236 -9.86 24.52 11.06
C TRP A 236 -10.60 25.61 11.85
N ALA A 237 -9.88 26.48 12.57
CA ALA A 237 -10.47 27.58 13.35
C ALA A 237 -11.21 28.60 12.47
N LEU A 238 -10.78 28.80 11.22
CA LEU A 238 -11.46 29.63 10.23
C LEU A 238 -12.67 28.94 9.60
N SER A 239 -12.65 27.61 9.52
CA SER A 239 -13.63 26.82 8.76
C SER A 239 -14.80 26.29 9.58
N LEU A 240 -14.55 25.89 10.81
CA LEU A 240 -15.57 25.31 11.69
C LEU A 240 -16.64 26.34 12.10
N PRO A 241 -17.83 25.89 12.55
CA PRO A 241 -18.81 26.78 13.17
C PRO A 241 -18.20 27.64 14.29
N GLY A 242 -18.71 28.86 14.45
CA GLY A 242 -18.19 29.79 15.46
C GLY A 242 -18.25 29.20 16.87
N GLY A 243 -17.11 29.14 17.56
CA GLY A 243 -16.99 28.60 18.91
C GLY A 243 -16.76 27.08 19.00
N ALA A 244 -16.73 26.36 17.88
CA ALA A 244 -16.39 24.94 17.85
C ALA A 244 -14.87 24.72 17.94
N ASP A 245 -14.47 23.60 18.55
CA ASP A 245 -13.10 23.09 18.52
C ASP A 245 -12.94 21.98 17.48
N ARG A 246 -11.75 21.39 17.40
CA ARG A 246 -11.40 20.36 16.41
C ARG A 246 -12.04 18.99 16.69
N ASP A 247 -12.76 18.81 17.79
CA ASP A 247 -13.56 17.61 18.05
C ASP A 247 -15.01 17.75 17.56
N HIS A 248 -15.34 18.86 16.90
CA HIS A 248 -16.58 18.98 16.14
C HIS A 248 -16.70 17.88 15.08
N GLU A 249 -17.92 17.40 14.84
CA GLU A 249 -18.22 16.26 13.94
C GLU A 249 -17.65 16.42 12.52
N TYR A 250 -17.55 17.66 12.05
CA TYR A 250 -16.99 18.04 10.73
C TYR A 250 -15.46 17.90 10.63
N CYS A 251 -14.76 17.92 11.76
CA CYS A 251 -13.30 17.83 11.83
C CYS A 251 -12.86 16.44 12.29
N ASN A 252 -13.43 15.93 13.38
CA ASN A 252 -12.99 14.69 14.00
C ASN A 252 -13.78 13.48 13.45
N PRO A 253 -13.13 12.55 12.73
CA PRO A 253 -13.80 11.44 12.07
C PRO A 253 -14.36 10.44 13.09
N THR A 254 -13.77 10.33 14.29
CA THR A 254 -14.26 9.46 15.37
C THR A 254 -15.55 10.00 15.98
N VAL A 255 -15.60 11.30 16.27
CA VAL A 255 -16.81 11.96 16.80
C VAL A 255 -17.93 11.94 15.74
N GLY A 256 -17.63 12.37 14.52
CA GLY A 256 -18.57 12.31 13.39
C GLY A 256 -18.97 10.87 13.06
N GLY A 257 -18.05 9.93 13.23
CA GLY A 257 -18.25 8.49 13.04
C GLY A 257 -19.35 7.93 13.93
N GLU A 258 -19.43 8.40 15.18
CA GLU A 258 -20.45 7.94 16.11
C GLU A 258 -21.77 8.70 15.99
N ILE A 259 -21.74 9.99 15.65
CA ILE A 259 -22.95 10.78 15.35
C ILE A 259 -23.66 10.26 14.09
N HIS A 260 -22.90 9.87 13.06
CA HIS A 260 -23.44 9.43 11.77
C HIS A 260 -23.43 7.92 11.57
N LYS A 261 -23.23 7.13 12.62
CA LYS A 261 -23.03 5.66 12.54
C LYS A 261 -24.03 4.91 11.67
N GLU A 262 -25.32 5.28 11.75
CA GLU A 262 -26.39 4.63 10.98
C GLU A 262 -26.31 4.98 9.48
N LYS A 263 -25.87 6.20 9.16
CA LYS A 263 -25.69 6.65 7.78
C LYS A 263 -24.42 6.09 7.16
N ILE A 264 -23.34 5.96 7.93
CA ILE A 264 -22.06 5.45 7.44
C ILE A 264 -22.23 4.04 6.84
N GLY A 265 -22.95 3.14 7.51
CA GLY A 265 -23.18 1.78 6.99
C GLY A 265 -24.02 1.73 5.69
N ARG A 266 -24.59 2.85 5.26
CA ARG A 266 -25.35 2.98 4.00
C ARG A 266 -24.53 3.64 2.89
N LEU A 267 -23.29 4.07 3.16
CA LEU A 267 -22.42 4.67 2.14
C LEU A 267 -22.11 3.65 1.02
N PRO A 268 -21.92 4.14 -0.22
CA PRO A 268 -21.44 3.29 -1.31
C PRO A 268 -19.99 2.84 -1.04
N MET A 269 -19.44 2.02 -1.93
CA MET A 269 -18.03 1.64 -1.87
C MET A 269 -17.15 2.90 -1.79
N CYS A 270 -16.14 2.86 -0.92
CA CYS A 270 -15.24 3.98 -0.69
C CYS A 270 -13.83 3.66 -1.18
N PHE A 271 -13.20 4.60 -1.86
CA PHE A 271 -11.78 4.62 -2.15
C PHE A 271 -11.11 5.63 -1.22
N VAL A 272 -10.02 5.26 -0.55
CA VAL A 272 -9.24 6.18 0.31
C VAL A 272 -7.76 6.13 -0.05
N ASN A 273 -7.16 7.27 -0.39
CA ASN A 273 -5.73 7.37 -0.68
C ASN A 273 -5.02 8.26 0.35
N GLY A 274 -3.80 7.90 0.75
CA GLY A 274 -3.00 8.65 1.72
C GLY A 274 -1.49 8.39 1.62
N TYR A 275 -0.68 9.28 2.22
CA TYR A 275 0.79 9.25 2.13
C TYR A 275 1.46 9.31 3.51
N GLY A 276 2.64 8.68 3.67
CA GLY A 276 3.40 8.64 4.93
C GLY A 276 3.90 10.00 5.42
N GLY A 277 4.21 10.90 4.47
CA GLY A 277 4.56 12.30 4.71
C GLY A 277 3.36 13.25 4.79
N ASP A 278 2.14 12.74 4.97
CA ASP A 278 0.96 13.57 5.27
C ASP A 278 0.72 13.60 6.79
N PRO A 279 0.74 14.79 7.44
CA PRO A 279 0.43 14.92 8.86
C PRO A 279 -0.92 14.31 9.26
N LEU A 280 -1.88 14.24 8.34
CA LEU A 280 -3.23 13.75 8.59
C LEU A 280 -3.41 12.25 8.34
N MET A 281 -2.35 11.53 7.96
CA MET A 281 -2.45 10.12 7.59
C MET A 281 -3.12 9.26 8.66
N ASP A 282 -2.84 9.48 9.94
CA ASP A 282 -3.46 8.70 11.01
C ASP A 282 -4.97 8.96 11.09
N LYS A 283 -5.43 10.20 10.89
CA LYS A 283 -6.86 10.52 10.81
C LYS A 283 -7.53 9.92 9.58
N GLN A 284 -6.81 9.81 8.46
CA GLN A 284 -7.28 9.12 7.26
C GLN A 284 -7.42 7.60 7.52
N LYS A 285 -6.46 6.98 8.21
CA LYS A 285 -6.50 5.58 8.63
C LYS A 285 -7.60 5.33 9.66
N GLU A 286 -7.82 6.24 10.61
CA GLU A 286 -8.95 6.20 11.56
C GLU A 286 -10.30 6.18 10.82
N LEU A 287 -10.48 7.07 9.82
CA LEU A 287 -11.70 7.08 9.00
C LEU A 287 -11.92 5.73 8.30
N VAL A 288 -10.89 5.13 7.72
CA VAL A 288 -10.99 3.80 7.07
C VAL A 288 -11.50 2.76 8.06
N LYS A 289 -10.91 2.69 9.26
CA LYS A 289 -11.36 1.78 10.32
C LYS A 289 -12.84 1.98 10.68
N ILE A 290 -13.30 3.24 10.74
CA ILE A 290 -14.70 3.58 11.05
C ILE A 290 -15.64 3.11 9.93
N LEU A 291 -15.27 3.33 8.66
CA LEU A 291 -16.02 2.88 7.50
C LEU A 291 -16.15 1.35 7.47
N GLU A 292 -15.02 0.65 7.61
CA GLU A 292 -14.96 -0.82 7.60
C GLU A 292 -15.73 -1.44 8.76
N ALA A 293 -15.58 -0.90 9.97
CA ALA A 293 -16.31 -1.37 11.16
C ALA A 293 -17.83 -1.25 11.01
N ARG A 294 -18.31 -0.44 10.05
CA ARG A 294 -19.72 -0.20 9.76
C ARG A 294 -20.18 -0.92 8.48
N GLY A 295 -19.34 -1.80 7.94
CA GLY A 295 -19.66 -2.68 6.81
C GLY A 295 -19.51 -2.02 5.44
N VAL A 296 -18.92 -0.82 5.35
CA VAL A 296 -18.63 -0.18 4.07
C VAL A 296 -17.48 -0.92 3.39
N HIS A 297 -17.63 -1.26 2.10
CA HIS A 297 -16.51 -1.78 1.34
C HIS A 297 -15.52 -0.66 1.04
N VAL A 298 -14.33 -0.74 1.63
CA VAL A 298 -13.26 0.26 1.45
C VAL A 298 -12.12 -0.34 0.62
N VAL A 299 -11.66 0.40 -0.37
CA VAL A 299 -10.44 0.14 -1.14
C VAL A 299 -9.45 1.24 -0.77
N CYS A 300 -8.43 0.94 0.02
CA CYS A 300 -7.45 1.92 0.44
C CYS A 300 -6.08 1.75 -0.21
N TYR A 301 -5.40 2.87 -0.45
CA TYR A 301 -4.02 2.95 -0.92
C TYR A 301 -3.25 3.91 -0.02
N PHE A 302 -2.48 3.37 0.92
CA PHE A 302 -1.55 4.14 1.75
C PHE A 302 -0.13 3.79 1.32
N THR A 303 0.66 4.79 0.94
CA THR A 303 2.07 4.61 0.60
C THR A 303 2.94 5.49 1.49
N GLU A 304 4.01 4.94 2.05
CA GLU A 304 4.90 5.73 2.92
C GLU A 304 5.56 6.91 2.18
N ASP A 305 5.92 6.72 0.91
CA ASP A 305 6.49 7.76 0.05
C ASP A 305 5.41 8.73 -0.49
N GLY A 306 5.65 10.03 -0.29
CA GLY A 306 4.77 11.13 -0.72
C GLY A 306 4.39 12.06 0.43
N PHE A 307 3.71 13.15 0.11
CA PHE A 307 3.26 14.17 1.07
C PHE A 307 1.84 14.64 0.73
N HIS A 308 1.26 15.50 1.58
CA HIS A 308 -0.12 15.97 1.41
C HIS A 308 -0.37 16.61 0.03
N GLY A 309 -1.20 15.98 -0.79
CA GLY A 309 -1.57 16.46 -2.12
C GLY A 309 -0.45 16.41 -3.18
N VAL A 310 0.53 15.52 -2.99
CA VAL A 310 1.70 15.36 -3.89
C VAL A 310 1.32 15.20 -5.37
N GLU A 311 0.14 14.68 -5.70
CA GLU A 311 -0.33 14.48 -7.08
C GLU A 311 -0.57 15.78 -7.85
N LEU A 312 -0.69 16.91 -7.16
CA LEU A 312 -0.75 18.23 -7.80
C LEU A 312 0.61 18.67 -8.34
N PHE A 313 1.70 18.04 -7.88
CA PHE A 313 3.07 18.44 -8.17
C PHE A 313 3.87 17.35 -8.90
N ASP A 314 3.56 16.08 -8.64
CA ASP A 314 4.23 14.92 -9.22
C ASP A 314 3.31 14.19 -10.23
N PRO A 315 3.63 14.26 -11.53
CA PRO A 315 2.87 13.57 -12.57
C PRO A 315 2.83 12.04 -12.41
N ALA A 316 3.86 11.41 -11.85
CA ALA A 316 3.89 9.96 -11.63
C ALA A 316 2.94 9.55 -10.51
N LYS A 317 2.88 10.32 -9.41
CA LYS A 317 1.88 10.12 -8.34
C LYS A 317 0.46 10.38 -8.85
N ALA A 318 0.24 11.43 -9.65
CA ALA A 318 -1.03 11.65 -10.34
C ALA A 318 -1.38 10.50 -11.30
N GLN A 319 -0.37 9.91 -11.94
CA GLN A 319 -0.54 8.74 -12.79
C GLN A 319 -1.03 7.53 -12.00
N ALA A 320 -0.36 7.22 -10.89
CA ALA A 320 -0.72 6.13 -10.00
C ALA A 320 -2.13 6.32 -9.40
N LEU A 321 -2.45 7.52 -8.91
CA LEU A 321 -3.77 7.84 -8.35
C LEU A 321 -4.89 7.55 -9.36
N CYS A 322 -4.79 8.08 -10.58
CA CYS A 322 -5.87 7.82 -11.56
C CYS A 322 -5.91 6.35 -12.00
N HIS A 323 -4.79 5.63 -12.02
CA HIS A 323 -4.81 4.20 -12.31
C HIS A 323 -5.59 3.43 -11.23
N ASN A 324 -5.32 3.75 -9.96
CA ASN A 324 -6.00 3.14 -8.82
C ASN A 324 -7.51 3.49 -8.79
N ILE A 325 -7.85 4.75 -9.08
CA ILE A 325 -9.25 5.18 -9.23
C ILE A 325 -9.93 4.45 -10.39
N HIS A 326 -9.25 4.30 -11.54
CA HIS A 326 -9.81 3.56 -12.68
C HIS A 326 -10.10 2.10 -12.32
N LYS A 327 -9.21 1.43 -11.58
CA LYS A 327 -9.42 0.08 -11.06
C LYS A 327 -10.64 0.02 -10.13
N PHE A 328 -10.75 0.98 -9.21
CA PHE A 328 -11.90 1.11 -8.31
C PHE A 328 -13.22 1.30 -9.08
N MET A 329 -13.26 2.20 -10.06
CA MET A 329 -14.43 2.44 -10.91
C MET A 329 -14.79 1.25 -11.81
N ALA A 330 -13.85 0.33 -12.07
CA ALA A 330 -14.12 -0.91 -12.79
C ALA A 330 -14.72 -1.98 -11.86
N THR A 331 -14.27 -2.05 -10.60
CA THR A 331 -14.83 -2.99 -9.61
C THR A 331 -16.29 -2.70 -9.29
N SER A 332 -16.68 -1.43 -9.17
CA SER A 332 -18.07 -1.00 -8.94
C SER A 332 -19.03 -1.36 -10.09
N ASN A 333 -18.53 -1.61 -11.30
CA ASN A 333 -19.35 -2.00 -12.44
C ASN A 333 -19.77 -3.48 -12.42
N THR A 334 -19.13 -4.32 -11.58
CA THR A 334 -19.36 -5.77 -11.58
C THR A 334 -20.53 -6.18 -10.68
N THR A 335 -21.12 -5.25 -9.92
CA THR A 335 -22.13 -5.52 -8.87
C THR A 335 -23.60 -5.29 -9.27
N PHE A 336 -23.97 -5.30 -10.56
CA PHE A 336 -25.37 -5.15 -10.98
C PHE A 336 -25.82 -6.19 -12.03
N THR A 337 -25.95 -7.44 -11.62
CA THR A 337 -26.93 -8.39 -12.19
C THR A 337 -27.39 -9.36 -11.11
N LEU A 338 -28.38 -8.96 -10.31
CA LEU A 338 -29.18 -9.89 -9.51
C LEU A 338 -30.58 -9.98 -10.13
N ALA A 339 -30.80 -11.07 -10.85
CA ALA A 339 -32.14 -11.61 -11.07
C ALA A 339 -32.42 -12.59 -9.92
N GLU A 340 -33.54 -12.36 -9.23
CA GLU A 340 -34.33 -13.26 -8.37
C GLU A 340 -33.59 -14.21 -7.40
N GLU A 341 -33.74 -13.93 -6.10
CA GLU A 341 -33.48 -14.91 -5.03
C GLU A 341 -34.42 -16.12 -5.13
N PRO A 342 -33.98 -17.30 -4.65
CA PRO A 342 -34.55 -17.76 -3.38
C PRO A 342 -33.56 -18.40 -2.39
N SER A 343 -33.81 -18.09 -1.11
CA SER A 343 -33.60 -18.88 0.12
C SER A 343 -32.19 -19.06 0.70
N SER A 344 -31.94 -18.22 1.72
CA SER A 344 -31.37 -18.56 3.04
C SER A 344 -30.23 -19.58 3.12
N SER A 345 -29.00 -19.08 3.19
CA SER A 345 -27.96 -19.54 4.13
C SER A 345 -26.89 -18.45 4.26
N PRO A 346 -26.30 -18.26 5.46
CA PRO A 346 -25.48 -17.08 5.74
C PRO A 346 -24.16 -17.12 4.97
N ILE A 347 -23.88 -16.04 4.23
CA ILE A 347 -22.59 -15.84 3.56
C ILE A 347 -21.51 -15.67 4.65
N PRO A 348 -20.38 -16.39 4.61
CA PRO A 348 -19.37 -16.31 5.65
C PRO A 348 -18.68 -14.94 5.64
N GLN A 349 -18.51 -14.38 6.83
CA GLN A 349 -17.66 -13.24 7.11
C GLN A 349 -16.25 -13.52 6.57
N ASN A 350 -15.76 -12.69 5.64
CA ASN A 350 -14.34 -12.68 5.29
C ASN A 350 -13.55 -12.24 6.52
N ARG A 351 -13.03 -13.24 7.24
CA ARG A 351 -11.95 -13.08 8.22
C ARG A 351 -10.66 -12.88 7.44
N ARG A 352 -10.21 -11.65 7.31
CA ARG A 352 -8.81 -11.34 6.99
C ARG A 352 -8.17 -10.59 8.14
N CYS A 353 -6.98 -11.06 8.52
CA CYS A 353 -6.09 -10.60 9.58
C CYS A 353 -6.51 -10.81 11.03
N LEU A 354 -6.32 -12.05 11.53
CA LEU A 354 -6.02 -12.28 12.96
C LEU A 354 -4.52 -12.12 13.31
N VAL A 355 -3.68 -11.70 12.36
CA VAL A 355 -2.33 -11.17 12.64
C VAL A 355 -2.25 -9.64 12.48
N GLY A 356 -3.33 -9.01 12.01
CA GLY A 356 -3.58 -7.56 12.19
C GLY A 356 -4.48 -7.23 13.39
N CYS A 357 -4.90 -8.23 14.17
CA CYS A 357 -5.69 -8.08 15.40
C CYS A 357 -4.96 -8.55 16.69
N ALA A 358 -3.72 -9.00 16.57
CA ALA A 358 -2.70 -8.70 17.57
C ALA A 358 -1.86 -7.57 16.95
N GLY A 359 -1.35 -6.62 17.73
CA GLY A 359 -0.54 -5.52 17.17
C GLY A 359 0.57 -6.04 16.27
N ALA A 360 1.14 -5.19 15.41
CA ALA A 360 2.44 -5.47 14.82
C ALA A 360 3.30 -6.10 15.92
N THR A 361 3.59 -7.40 15.82
CA THR A 361 4.44 -8.06 16.79
C THR A 361 5.83 -7.59 16.45
N SER A 362 6.11 -6.36 16.85
CA SER A 362 7.45 -5.84 17.04
C SER A 362 8.04 -6.72 18.12
N ILE A 363 8.94 -7.61 17.70
CA ILE A 363 9.62 -8.51 18.62
C ILE A 363 10.93 -7.83 18.95
N GLN A 364 11.01 -7.30 20.18
CA GLN A 364 12.27 -6.79 20.71
C GLN A 364 13.25 -7.96 20.84
N ALA A 365 14.36 -7.88 20.13
CA ALA A 365 15.41 -8.88 20.24
C ALA A 365 16.80 -8.23 20.22
N PRO A 366 17.77 -8.80 20.96
CA PRO A 366 19.13 -8.29 20.99
C PRO A 366 19.84 -8.50 19.64
N ILE A 367 20.48 -7.45 19.13
CA ILE A 367 21.41 -7.45 18.00
C ILE A 367 22.83 -7.22 18.52
N ARG A 368 23.82 -7.96 18.00
CA ARG A 368 25.24 -7.81 18.36
C ARG A 368 26.02 -7.19 17.21
N ALA A 369 26.65 -6.03 17.44
CA ALA A 369 27.54 -5.36 16.49
C ALA A 369 28.99 -5.92 16.56
N PRO A 370 29.81 -5.87 15.49
CA PRO A 370 29.50 -5.34 14.15
C PRO A 370 28.84 -6.39 13.24
N PHE A 371 28.04 -5.90 12.27
CA PHE A 371 27.41 -6.74 11.25
C PHE A 371 28.46 -7.33 10.32
N ILE A 372 28.84 -8.60 10.53
CA ILE A 372 29.60 -9.33 9.52
C ILE A 372 28.65 -9.65 8.36
N PHE A 373 28.59 -8.76 7.37
CA PHE A 373 28.15 -9.13 6.04
C PHE A 373 29.16 -10.13 5.49
N GLY A 374 28.84 -11.42 5.57
CA GLY A 374 29.62 -12.51 5.00
C GLY A 374 29.55 -12.54 3.46
N ILE A 375 29.79 -11.41 2.79
CA ILE A 375 29.94 -11.33 1.33
C ILE A 375 31.06 -10.32 1.04
N GLY A 376 32.14 -10.81 0.44
CA GLY A 376 33.38 -10.07 0.26
C GLY A 376 33.27 -8.88 -0.69
N ASN A 377 33.97 -7.81 -0.29
CA ASN A 377 34.46 -6.65 -1.05
C ASN A 377 33.46 -5.89 -1.94
N GLY A 378 33.13 -4.68 -1.48
CA GLY A 378 32.89 -3.55 -2.37
C GLY A 378 31.80 -2.57 -1.93
N PHE A 379 31.92 -1.97 -0.74
CA PHE A 379 31.19 -0.72 -0.47
C PHE A 379 32.15 0.35 0.03
N SER A 380 32.26 1.40 -0.79
CA SER A 380 33.00 2.62 -0.50
C SER A 380 32.34 3.36 0.67
N LYS A 381 33.14 3.66 1.69
CA LYS A 381 32.87 4.70 2.67
C LYS A 381 32.76 6.06 1.96
N HIS A 382 31.64 6.75 2.12
CA HIS A 382 31.43 8.22 2.06
C HIS A 382 29.90 8.40 2.20
N THR A 383 29.30 9.19 3.10
CA THR A 383 29.78 10.40 3.78
C THR A 383 28.84 10.69 4.97
N LEU A 384 29.38 10.75 6.19
CA LEU A 384 28.86 11.57 7.29
C LEU A 384 30.05 12.43 7.72
N GLU A 385 30.19 13.59 7.11
CA GLU A 385 31.07 14.66 7.59
C GLU A 385 30.35 15.99 7.40
N GLU A 386 29.69 16.46 8.45
CA GLU A 386 29.56 17.90 8.65
C GLU A 386 30.47 18.34 9.80
N LYS A 387 31.40 19.22 9.41
CA LYS A 387 32.23 20.13 10.19
C LYS A 387 32.06 20.09 11.72
N THR A 388 33.10 19.64 12.41
CA THR A 388 33.61 20.41 13.57
C THR A 388 35.10 20.13 13.79
N GLU A 389 35.79 21.16 14.28
CA GLU A 389 37.25 21.27 14.37
C GLU A 389 37.89 20.26 15.34
N GLN A 390 39.05 19.75 14.93
CA GLN A 390 40.16 19.14 15.68
C GLN A 390 39.98 18.82 17.17
N SER A 391 40.06 17.53 17.55
CA SER A 391 41.20 16.96 18.32
C SER A 391 40.99 15.49 18.72
N GLU A 392 41.96 14.66 18.32
CA GLU A 392 42.54 13.45 18.94
C GLU A 392 41.68 12.35 19.61
N SER A 393 41.57 11.24 18.87
CA SER A 393 41.73 9.81 19.25
C SER A 393 41.12 9.25 20.54
N SER A 394 40.13 8.36 20.36
CA SER A 394 40.20 6.96 20.86
C SER A 394 39.21 6.09 20.07
N ASP A 395 39.73 5.09 19.37
CA ASP A 395 38.94 4.01 18.76
C ASP A 395 38.43 3.10 19.89
N GLU A 396 37.17 3.27 20.30
CA GLU A 396 36.43 2.24 21.03
C GLU A 396 35.54 1.48 20.03
N GLU A 397 35.91 0.23 19.71
CA GLU A 397 35.03 -0.73 19.04
C GLU A 397 33.79 -0.93 19.94
N PHE A 398 32.65 -0.44 19.49
CA PHE A 398 31.38 -0.56 20.21
C PHE A 398 30.86 -2.02 20.13
N GLU A 399 31.35 -2.91 21.01
CA GLU A 399 30.70 -4.20 21.29
C GLU A 399 29.47 -3.96 22.18
N GLY A 400 28.40 -3.45 21.57
CA GLY A 400 27.09 -3.28 22.21
C GLY A 400 26.10 -4.34 21.75
N ILE A 401 25.32 -4.88 22.69
CA ILE A 401 24.04 -5.53 22.38
C ILE A 401 22.99 -4.41 22.31
N VAL A 402 22.45 -4.15 21.12
CA VAL A 402 21.38 -3.17 20.91
C VAL A 402 20.05 -3.91 20.81
N GLN A 403 19.04 -3.49 21.57
CA GLN A 403 17.69 -4.01 21.38
C GLN A 403 17.11 -3.39 20.12
N ALA A 404 16.61 -4.22 19.20
CA ALA A 404 15.95 -3.77 18.00
C ALA A 404 14.57 -4.38 17.89
N ASP A 405 13.69 -3.60 17.31
CA ASP A 405 12.27 -3.86 17.16
C ASP A 405 12.04 -4.41 15.76
N PHE A 406 11.99 -5.75 15.66
CA PHE A 406 11.81 -6.43 14.38
C PHE A 406 10.33 -6.57 14.03
N SER A 407 9.97 -6.09 12.85
CA SER A 407 8.61 -6.18 12.32
C SER A 407 8.55 -6.91 10.99
N PHE A 408 7.38 -7.51 10.76
CA PHE A 408 7.06 -8.37 9.62
C PHE A 408 6.17 -7.61 8.66
N PHE A 409 6.54 -7.57 7.38
CA PHE A 409 5.84 -6.81 6.36
C PHE A 409 5.62 -7.64 5.10
N ASP A 410 4.59 -7.31 4.33
CA ASP A 410 4.44 -7.86 2.98
C ASP A 410 5.59 -7.35 2.08
N PRO A 411 6.19 -8.21 1.24
CA PRO A 411 7.18 -7.78 0.26
C PRO A 411 6.58 -6.74 -0.69
N LYS A 412 7.21 -5.58 -0.80
CA LYS A 412 6.76 -4.47 -1.67
C LYS A 412 7.83 -4.10 -2.71
N PRO A 413 7.48 -3.43 -3.82
CA PRO A 413 8.46 -3.04 -4.85
C PRO A 413 9.67 -2.24 -4.33
N GLY A 414 9.51 -1.47 -3.25
CA GLY A 414 10.62 -0.76 -2.58
C GLY A 414 11.70 -1.68 -2.04
N ASP A 415 11.36 -2.94 -1.73
CA ASP A 415 12.25 -3.91 -1.12
C ASP A 415 13.20 -4.59 -2.13
N PHE A 416 13.11 -4.19 -3.40
CA PHE A 416 13.85 -4.80 -4.51
C PHE A 416 15.34 -4.94 -4.20
N HIS A 417 16.00 -3.87 -3.72
CA HIS A 417 17.43 -3.90 -3.45
C HIS A 417 17.79 -4.80 -2.26
N GLY A 418 16.99 -4.78 -1.19
CA GLY A 418 17.18 -5.62 -0.01
C GLY A 418 17.00 -7.11 -0.31
N VAL A 419 15.88 -7.47 -0.96
CA VAL A 419 15.58 -8.85 -1.35
C VAL A 419 16.59 -9.36 -2.38
N LYS A 420 16.99 -8.54 -3.36
CA LYS A 420 18.04 -8.89 -4.33
C LYS A 420 19.39 -9.14 -3.66
N THR A 421 19.72 -8.36 -2.64
CA THR A 421 20.96 -8.56 -1.86
C THR A 421 20.93 -9.89 -1.10
N LEU A 422 19.82 -10.21 -0.41
CA LEU A 422 19.68 -11.50 0.29
C LEU A 422 19.74 -12.70 -0.67
N LEU A 423 19.19 -12.56 -1.87
CA LEU A 423 19.13 -13.63 -2.88
C LEU A 423 20.33 -13.65 -3.85
N GLN A 424 21.31 -12.76 -3.68
CA GLN A 424 22.42 -12.59 -4.63
C GLN A 424 23.18 -13.90 -4.91
N THR A 425 23.29 -14.76 -3.92
CA THR A 425 23.99 -16.06 -4.01
C THR A 425 23.03 -17.25 -3.96
N TYR A 426 21.75 -17.05 -4.29
CA TYR A 426 20.72 -18.09 -4.17
C TYR A 426 20.96 -19.29 -5.08
N LEU A 427 21.48 -19.12 -6.30
CA LEU A 427 21.93 -20.21 -7.17
C LEU A 427 23.46 -20.27 -7.29
N ASP A 428 24.16 -20.09 -6.15
CA ASP A 428 25.62 -20.08 -6.08
C ASP A 428 26.26 -18.97 -6.93
N ASP A 429 27.13 -19.32 -7.88
CA ASP A 429 27.79 -18.43 -8.85
C ASP A 429 27.15 -18.48 -10.25
N GLU A 430 26.04 -19.21 -10.43
CA GLU A 430 25.37 -19.31 -11.73
C GLU A 430 24.78 -17.94 -12.11
N GLN A 431 25.00 -17.50 -13.35
CA GLN A 431 24.34 -16.32 -13.88
C GLN A 431 22.91 -16.67 -14.30
N TRP A 432 21.95 -16.04 -13.66
CA TRP A 432 20.53 -16.23 -13.90
C TRP A 432 19.79 -14.91 -13.72
N ASP A 433 18.55 -14.85 -14.17
CA ASP A 433 17.72 -13.66 -14.08
C ASP A 433 17.18 -13.40 -12.67
N LEU A 434 18.09 -13.09 -11.74
CA LEU A 434 17.78 -12.77 -10.35
C LEU A 434 16.85 -11.58 -10.23
N SER A 435 17.00 -10.54 -11.06
CA SER A 435 16.13 -9.36 -11.03
C SER A 435 14.67 -9.74 -11.27
N SER A 436 14.39 -10.49 -12.35
CA SER A 436 13.03 -10.96 -12.62
C SER A 436 12.53 -11.91 -11.53
N PHE A 437 13.41 -12.70 -10.91
CA PHE A 437 13.02 -13.54 -9.76
C PHE A 437 12.58 -12.71 -8.55
N VAL A 438 13.29 -11.62 -8.25
CA VAL A 438 12.90 -10.67 -7.19
C VAL A 438 11.59 -9.99 -7.55
N ASP A 439 11.41 -9.54 -8.80
CA ASP A 439 10.14 -8.95 -9.25
C ASP A 439 8.97 -9.94 -9.12
N LEU A 440 9.19 -11.25 -9.32
CA LEU A 440 8.15 -12.26 -9.08
C LEU A 440 7.78 -12.38 -7.60
N ILE A 441 8.78 -12.33 -6.70
CA ILE A 441 8.55 -12.36 -5.26
C ILE A 441 7.77 -11.11 -4.82
N LEU A 442 8.20 -9.92 -5.26
CA LEU A 442 7.58 -8.65 -4.88
C LEU A 442 6.24 -8.39 -5.59
N GLY A 443 6.01 -9.02 -6.74
CA GLY A 443 4.75 -9.00 -7.46
C GLY A 443 3.71 -9.97 -6.91
N GLN A 444 4.10 -10.90 -6.03
CA GLN A 444 3.21 -11.83 -5.35
C GLN A 444 2.73 -11.22 -4.02
N THR A 445 1.66 -10.43 -4.08
CA THR A 445 1.17 -9.64 -2.92
C THR A 445 0.38 -10.44 -1.87
N THR A 446 0.13 -11.73 -2.10
CA THR A 446 -0.75 -12.54 -1.24
C THR A 446 0.02 -13.51 -0.34
N VAL A 447 1.23 -13.90 -0.73
CA VAL A 447 2.05 -14.87 -0.01
C VAL A 447 3.50 -14.41 -0.03
N GLY A 448 4.01 -14.05 1.14
CA GLY A 448 5.37 -13.67 1.37
C GLY A 448 5.47 -12.68 2.52
N THR A 449 6.58 -12.74 3.25
CA THR A 449 6.86 -11.86 4.37
C THR A 449 8.33 -11.44 4.34
N VAL A 450 8.61 -10.17 4.61
CA VAL A 450 9.97 -9.64 4.85
C VAL A 450 10.10 -9.16 6.29
N VAL A 451 11.30 -9.24 6.84
CA VAL A 451 11.61 -8.76 8.20
C VAL A 451 12.53 -7.55 8.13
N LYS A 452 12.15 -6.47 8.81
CA LYS A 452 12.88 -5.19 8.90
C LYS A 452 12.89 -4.68 10.34
N ILE A 453 13.79 -3.75 10.64
CA ILE A 453 13.76 -3.01 11.90
C ILE A 453 12.81 -1.81 11.74
N GLU A 454 11.97 -1.56 12.75
CA GLU A 454 11.12 -0.36 12.81
C GLU A 454 11.99 0.90 12.93
N ASP A 455 11.64 1.96 12.20
CA ASP A 455 12.36 3.26 12.20
C ASP A 455 13.81 3.24 11.68
N ASP A 456 14.21 2.22 10.93
CA ASP A 456 15.52 2.18 10.26
C ASP A 456 15.53 3.01 8.96
N GLU A 457 16.33 4.09 8.95
CA GLU A 457 16.47 5.02 7.82
C GLU A 457 17.09 4.36 6.58
N ASP A 458 17.85 3.28 6.76
CA ASP A 458 18.59 2.58 5.69
C ASP A 458 17.75 1.50 4.95
N GLU A 459 16.48 1.30 5.34
CA GLU A 459 15.58 0.25 4.83
C GLU A 459 16.23 -1.17 4.85
N GLY A 460 17.00 -1.48 5.90
CA GLY A 460 17.69 -2.76 6.05
C GLY A 460 16.75 -3.95 6.06
N LEU A 461 16.96 -4.92 5.16
CA LEU A 461 16.14 -6.13 5.05
C LEU A 461 16.86 -7.34 5.63
N PHE A 462 16.26 -7.97 6.65
CA PHE A 462 16.88 -8.99 7.47
C PHE A 462 16.45 -10.41 7.10
N ALA A 463 15.22 -10.57 6.58
CA ALA A 463 14.73 -11.83 6.06
C ALA A 463 13.68 -11.64 4.97
N VAL A 464 13.54 -12.63 4.10
CA VAL A 464 12.45 -12.80 3.15
C VAL A 464 12.04 -14.27 3.13
N VAL A 465 10.75 -14.52 3.25
CA VAL A 465 10.15 -15.84 3.07
C VAL A 465 8.97 -15.75 2.12
N THR A 466 8.82 -16.69 1.17
CA THR A 466 7.67 -16.75 0.26
C THR A 466 7.52 -18.16 -0.34
N ALA A 467 6.38 -18.46 -0.95
CA ALA A 467 6.13 -19.69 -1.69
C ALA A 467 5.62 -19.36 -3.11
N LEU A 468 6.37 -19.74 -4.14
CA LEU A 468 6.03 -19.48 -5.55
C LEU A 468 5.52 -20.75 -6.24
N ASN A 469 4.38 -20.69 -6.92
CA ASN A 469 3.90 -21.84 -7.70
C ASN A 469 4.74 -22.03 -8.99
N LEU A 470 5.39 -23.19 -9.11
CA LEU A 470 6.32 -23.48 -10.22
C LEU A 470 5.65 -23.65 -11.59
N TRP A 471 4.33 -23.87 -11.63
CA TRP A 471 3.55 -23.93 -12.86
C TRP A 471 3.01 -22.57 -13.29
N ARG A 472 2.51 -21.78 -12.34
CA ARG A 472 2.00 -20.42 -12.57
C ARG A 472 3.05 -19.55 -13.25
N TYR A 473 4.29 -19.65 -12.78
CA TYR A 473 5.41 -18.87 -13.28
C TYR A 473 6.31 -19.65 -14.27
N ARG A 474 5.84 -20.76 -14.84
CA ARG A 474 6.66 -21.64 -15.71
C ARG A 474 7.23 -20.97 -16.95
N GLU A 475 6.59 -19.92 -17.44
CA GLU A 475 6.99 -19.17 -18.65
C GLU A 475 8.02 -18.07 -18.32
N GLN A 476 8.25 -17.79 -17.03
CA GLN A 476 9.22 -16.81 -16.60
C GLN A 476 10.64 -17.37 -16.74
N ARG A 477 11.53 -16.53 -17.28
CA ARG A 477 12.91 -16.91 -17.59
C ARG A 477 13.66 -17.41 -16.35
N CYS A 478 13.54 -16.68 -15.23
CA CYS A 478 14.21 -17.01 -13.98
C CYS A 478 13.78 -18.39 -13.41
N ILE A 479 12.50 -18.76 -13.54
CA ILE A 479 11.99 -20.07 -13.12
C ILE A 479 12.50 -21.18 -14.05
N THR A 480 12.57 -20.92 -15.34
CA THR A 480 13.13 -21.87 -16.32
C THR A 480 14.61 -22.14 -16.04
N GLU A 481 15.40 -21.08 -15.81
CA GLU A 481 16.83 -21.16 -15.48
C GLU A 481 17.05 -21.88 -14.14
N LEU A 482 16.23 -21.61 -13.11
CA LEU A 482 16.26 -22.31 -11.83
C LEU A 482 15.99 -23.81 -11.99
N LYS A 483 14.95 -24.20 -12.75
CA LYS A 483 14.65 -25.62 -13.01
C LYS A 483 15.82 -26.32 -13.71
N GLN A 484 16.40 -25.68 -14.73
CA GLN A 484 17.56 -26.22 -15.45
C GLN A 484 18.77 -26.38 -14.54
N TYR A 485 19.02 -25.40 -13.66
CA TYR A 485 20.09 -25.47 -12.68
C TYR A 485 19.91 -26.68 -11.74
N LEU A 486 18.74 -26.84 -11.12
CA LEU A 486 18.47 -27.95 -10.20
C LEU A 486 18.63 -29.32 -10.87
N LEU A 487 18.15 -29.47 -12.11
CA LEU A 487 18.30 -30.70 -12.89
C LEU A 487 19.76 -30.98 -13.29
N LYS A 488 20.55 -29.94 -13.53
CA LYS A 488 21.98 -30.03 -13.88
C LYS A 488 22.84 -30.45 -12.69
N VAL A 489 22.50 -29.99 -11.48
CA VAL A 489 23.28 -30.27 -10.26
C VAL A 489 22.93 -31.60 -9.60
N CYS A 490 21.72 -32.13 -9.83
CA CYS A 490 21.31 -33.45 -9.34
C CYS A 490 22.03 -34.58 -10.09
N LYS A 491 22.87 -35.34 -9.39
CA LYS A 491 23.63 -36.48 -9.95
C LYS A 491 23.06 -37.85 -9.55
N GLU A 492 22.17 -37.87 -8.57
CA GLU A 492 21.55 -39.09 -8.05
C GLU A 492 20.39 -39.47 -8.97
N LYS A 493 20.47 -40.63 -9.63
CA LYS A 493 19.50 -41.03 -10.68
C LYS A 493 18.08 -41.16 -10.13
N ASP A 494 17.92 -41.82 -8.98
CA ASP A 494 16.61 -42.08 -8.38
C ASP A 494 15.91 -40.78 -7.95
N VAL A 495 16.68 -39.82 -7.43
CA VAL A 495 16.19 -38.48 -7.05
C VAL A 495 15.96 -37.59 -8.28
N LEU A 496 16.77 -37.72 -9.33
CA LEU A 496 16.64 -36.93 -10.56
C LEU A 496 15.29 -37.15 -11.24
N ASP A 497 14.78 -38.39 -11.26
CA ASP A 497 13.49 -38.70 -11.86
C ASP A 497 12.33 -38.12 -11.02
N GLN A 498 12.44 -38.16 -9.69
CA GLN A 498 11.49 -37.51 -8.78
C GLN A 498 11.51 -35.97 -8.92
N LEU A 499 12.70 -35.38 -9.03
CA LEU A 499 12.89 -33.95 -9.26
C LEU A 499 12.28 -33.53 -10.61
N ARG A 500 12.50 -34.29 -11.68
CA ARG A 500 11.87 -34.04 -13.00
C ARG A 500 10.35 -34.08 -12.91
N PHE A 501 9.81 -35.04 -12.17
CA PHE A 501 8.38 -35.20 -11.99
C PHE A 501 7.79 -33.98 -11.25
N LEU A 502 8.39 -33.53 -10.14
CA LEU A 502 7.93 -32.35 -9.40
C LEU A 502 8.09 -31.03 -10.19
N LEU A 503 9.21 -30.85 -10.92
CA LEU A 503 9.46 -29.62 -11.68
C LEU A 503 8.69 -29.57 -13.02
N GLY A 504 8.18 -30.71 -13.48
CA GLY A 504 7.46 -30.90 -14.74
C GLY A 504 5.97 -31.17 -14.52
N GLU A 505 5.57 -32.45 -14.55
CA GLU A 505 4.16 -32.89 -14.56
C GLU A 505 3.39 -32.43 -13.32
N GLN A 506 4.01 -32.49 -12.13
CA GLN A 506 3.38 -32.08 -10.87
C GLN A 506 3.59 -30.61 -10.52
N ALA A 507 4.22 -29.80 -11.37
CA ALA A 507 4.59 -28.44 -11.02
C ALA A 507 3.40 -27.55 -10.61
N HIS A 508 2.16 -27.91 -10.99
CA HIS A 508 0.94 -27.22 -10.61
C HIS A 508 0.63 -27.31 -9.11
N ASN A 509 1.11 -28.36 -8.44
CA ASN A 509 0.95 -28.60 -7.01
C ASN A 509 2.25 -28.38 -6.22
N VAL A 510 3.26 -27.72 -6.80
CA VAL A 510 4.57 -27.55 -6.17
C VAL A 510 4.84 -26.07 -5.89
N GLY A 511 5.04 -25.78 -4.59
CA GLY A 511 5.49 -24.48 -4.12
C GLY A 511 7.01 -24.46 -4.00
N LEU A 512 7.67 -23.54 -4.68
CA LEU A 512 9.07 -23.21 -4.39
C LEU A 512 9.09 -22.32 -3.16
N LEU A 513 9.50 -22.89 -2.02
CA LEU A 513 9.63 -22.14 -0.77
C LEU A 513 11.00 -21.46 -0.76
N VAL A 514 10.98 -20.14 -0.87
CA VAL A 514 12.16 -19.28 -0.83
C VAL A 514 12.28 -18.76 0.60
N SER A 515 13.30 -19.18 1.33
CA SER A 515 13.61 -18.67 2.67
C SER A 515 15.06 -18.21 2.72
N GLN A 516 15.25 -16.90 2.86
CA GLN A 516 16.56 -16.28 3.05
C GLN A 516 16.54 -15.26 4.17
N ARG A 517 17.62 -15.24 4.94
CA ARG A 517 17.81 -14.31 6.06
C ARG A 517 19.27 -14.08 6.33
N VAL A 518 19.58 -13.00 7.04
CA VAL A 518 20.90 -12.81 7.62
C VAL A 518 21.18 -13.92 8.66
N VAL A 519 22.45 -14.31 8.77
CA VAL A 519 22.87 -15.41 9.67
C VAL A 519 22.50 -15.13 11.12
N ASN A 520 22.68 -13.86 11.55
CA ASN A 520 22.47 -13.41 12.92
C ASN A 520 21.01 -12.98 13.20
N LEU A 521 20.04 -13.38 12.38
CA LEU A 521 18.63 -13.09 12.66
C LEU A 521 18.24 -13.76 14.01
N PRO A 522 17.63 -13.03 14.95
CA PRO A 522 17.22 -13.61 16.23
C PRO A 522 16.32 -14.84 16.05
N PRO A 523 16.65 -16.00 16.65
CA PRO A 523 15.88 -17.23 16.47
C PRO A 523 14.41 -17.10 16.89
N GLN A 524 14.10 -16.21 17.83
CA GLN A 524 12.74 -15.93 18.32
C GLN A 524 11.79 -15.49 17.19
N LEU A 525 12.30 -14.93 16.10
CA LEU A 525 11.50 -14.49 14.96
C LEU A 525 11.05 -15.64 14.06
N LEU A 526 11.76 -16.78 14.09
CA LEU A 526 11.56 -17.86 13.12
C LEU A 526 10.15 -18.48 13.17
N PRO A 527 9.54 -18.78 14.33
CA PRO A 527 8.20 -19.35 14.38
C PRO A 527 7.18 -18.39 13.78
N HIS A 528 7.28 -17.10 14.12
CA HIS A 528 6.40 -16.07 13.58
C HIS A 528 6.56 -15.92 12.07
N LEU A 529 7.80 -15.95 11.57
CA LEU A 529 8.11 -15.86 10.14
C LEU A 529 7.49 -17.01 9.34
N TYR A 530 7.63 -18.25 9.82
CA TYR A 530 7.10 -19.42 9.13
C TYR A 530 5.60 -19.63 9.39
N ASP A 531 5.08 -19.20 10.53
CA ASP A 531 3.65 -19.19 10.79
C ASP A 531 2.95 -18.23 9.82
N ALA A 532 3.45 -17.00 9.66
CA ALA A 532 2.95 -16.04 8.67
C ALA A 532 2.91 -16.65 7.26
N LEU A 533 4.03 -17.20 6.79
CA LEU A 533 4.11 -17.82 5.45
C LEU A 533 3.03 -18.87 5.21
N PHE A 534 2.93 -19.89 6.07
CA PHE A 534 2.03 -21.01 5.80
C PHE A 534 0.56 -20.65 6.07
N ASP A 535 0.28 -19.66 6.93
CA ASP A 535 -1.06 -19.12 7.10
C ASP A 535 -1.47 -18.32 5.86
N GLU A 536 -0.59 -17.47 5.32
CA GLU A 536 -0.78 -16.76 4.05
C GLU A 536 -1.03 -17.72 2.89
N VAL A 537 -0.26 -18.80 2.76
CA VAL A 537 -0.52 -19.84 1.74
C VAL A 537 -1.90 -20.44 1.91
N SER A 538 -2.28 -20.80 3.14
CA SER A 538 -3.59 -21.38 3.43
C SER A 538 -4.71 -20.40 3.04
N TRP A 539 -4.59 -19.14 3.42
CA TRP A 539 -5.57 -18.10 3.08
C TRP A 539 -5.63 -17.84 1.58
N ALA A 540 -4.50 -17.90 0.87
CA ALA A 540 -4.47 -17.72 -0.58
C ALA A 540 -5.25 -18.79 -1.34
N THR A 541 -5.45 -20.00 -0.76
CA THR A 541 -6.31 -21.03 -1.37
C THR A 541 -7.81 -20.69 -1.33
N GLU A 542 -8.22 -19.75 -0.50
CA GLU A 542 -9.62 -19.36 -0.31
C GLU A 542 -9.87 -17.93 -0.82
N ASP A 543 -8.92 -17.03 -0.60
CA ASP A 543 -9.14 -15.59 -0.72
C ASP A 543 -8.71 -14.98 -2.07
N GLU A 544 -7.94 -15.69 -2.88
CA GLU A 544 -7.52 -15.21 -4.21
C GLU A 544 -8.76 -14.94 -5.11
N PRO A 545 -8.74 -13.94 -6.02
CA PRO A 545 -9.94 -13.47 -6.69
C PRO A 545 -10.45 -14.43 -7.77
N THR A 546 -9.61 -15.34 -8.27
CA THR A 546 -10.00 -16.32 -9.29
C THR A 546 -9.73 -17.73 -8.78
N GLU A 547 -10.58 -18.68 -9.20
CA GLU A 547 -10.40 -20.11 -8.90
C GLU A 547 -9.03 -20.63 -9.37
N GLN A 548 -8.54 -20.13 -10.51
CA GLN A 548 -7.22 -20.47 -11.03
C GLN A 548 -6.08 -20.02 -10.11
N LEU A 549 -6.21 -18.85 -9.48
CA LEU A 549 -5.23 -18.34 -8.53
C LEU A 549 -5.31 -19.09 -7.20
N ARG A 550 -6.51 -19.36 -6.68
CA ARG A 550 -6.74 -20.20 -5.49
C ARG A 550 -6.11 -21.57 -5.64
N SER A 551 -6.39 -22.25 -6.75
CA SER A 551 -5.82 -23.56 -7.07
C SER A 551 -4.29 -23.50 -7.23
N SER A 552 -3.71 -22.35 -7.56
CA SER A 552 -2.25 -22.19 -7.63
C SER A 552 -1.54 -22.22 -6.27
N PHE A 553 -2.27 -22.07 -5.17
CA PHE A 553 -1.70 -22.17 -3.81
C PHE A 553 -2.01 -23.51 -3.12
N GLN A 554 -2.73 -24.41 -3.79
CA GLN A 554 -3.01 -25.77 -3.29
C GLN A 554 -1.79 -26.68 -3.49
N PHE A 555 -0.74 -26.42 -2.72
CA PHE A 555 0.48 -27.21 -2.80
C PHE A 555 0.30 -28.60 -2.17
N VAL A 556 0.94 -29.59 -2.79
CA VAL A 556 1.12 -30.94 -2.23
C VAL A 556 2.57 -31.12 -1.77
N HIS A 557 3.52 -30.44 -2.43
CA HIS A 557 4.93 -30.45 -2.05
C HIS A 557 5.51 -29.03 -2.03
N TYR A 558 6.44 -28.81 -1.10
CA TYR A 558 7.38 -27.70 -1.15
C TYR A 558 8.75 -28.18 -1.61
N VAL A 559 9.35 -27.46 -2.55
CA VAL A 559 10.77 -27.60 -2.89
C VAL A 559 11.53 -26.48 -2.22
N ILE A 560 12.56 -26.83 -1.44
CA ILE A 560 13.34 -25.90 -0.63
C ILE A 560 14.80 -25.99 -1.07
N PHE A 561 15.45 -24.83 -1.25
CA PHE A 561 16.88 -24.74 -1.50
C PHE A 561 17.61 -24.14 -0.30
N SER A 562 18.63 -24.84 0.19
CA SER A 562 19.44 -24.45 1.34
C SER A 562 20.95 -24.65 1.07
N LYS A 563 21.78 -24.07 1.94
CA LYS A 563 23.23 -24.23 1.97
C LYS A 563 23.64 -24.89 3.29
N ILE A 564 24.49 -25.91 3.19
CA ILE A 564 25.01 -26.68 4.33
C ILE A 564 26.52 -26.83 4.22
N TYR A 565 27.17 -27.17 5.33
CA TYR A 565 28.54 -27.63 5.33
C TYR A 565 28.58 -29.14 5.56
N LYS A 566 29.30 -29.86 4.70
CA LYS A 566 29.51 -31.32 4.84
C LYS A 566 30.99 -31.64 5.02
N HIS A 567 31.30 -32.58 5.90
CA HIS A 567 32.69 -32.97 6.16
C HIS A 567 33.38 -33.57 4.92
N LYS A 568 34.62 -33.16 4.63
CA LYS A 568 35.37 -33.53 3.41
C LYS A 568 35.68 -35.03 3.28
N ASN A 569 35.74 -35.77 4.38
CA ASN A 569 36.12 -37.20 4.39
C ASN A 569 34.94 -38.18 4.40
N ALA A 570 33.69 -37.71 4.27
CA ALA A 570 32.49 -38.56 4.29
C ALA A 570 32.48 -39.65 3.19
N GLU A 571 33.14 -39.40 2.05
CA GLU A 571 33.10 -40.35 0.92
C GLU A 571 34.02 -41.59 1.08
N GLN A 572 34.94 -41.62 2.06
CA GLN A 572 35.94 -42.69 2.19
C GLN A 572 35.55 -43.86 3.11
N ASN A 573 34.48 -43.76 3.92
CA ASN A 573 34.16 -44.73 4.98
C ASN A 573 32.86 -45.54 4.75
N ARG A 574 32.54 -45.93 3.51
CA ARG A 574 31.37 -46.77 3.18
C ARG A 574 31.42 -48.25 3.65
N LYS A 575 32.19 -48.62 4.69
CA LYS A 575 32.43 -50.04 5.06
C LYS A 575 32.02 -50.51 6.45
N HIS A 576 31.43 -49.70 7.32
CA HIS A 576 30.84 -50.22 8.57
C HIS A 576 29.48 -49.60 8.89
N HIS A 577 28.63 -50.44 9.48
CA HIS A 577 27.18 -50.31 9.62
C HIS A 577 26.77 -49.32 10.74
N ASN A 578 25.62 -48.66 10.52
CA ASN A 578 24.64 -48.17 11.50
C ASN A 578 24.94 -46.94 12.38
N ASP A 579 25.60 -45.91 11.83
CA ASP A 579 25.42 -44.54 12.32
C ASP A 579 25.86 -43.57 11.20
N SER A 580 24.94 -42.90 10.52
CA SER A 580 25.31 -42.03 9.38
C SER A 580 24.69 -40.64 9.45
N ASP A 581 24.68 -40.02 10.63
CA ASP A 581 24.74 -38.56 10.75
C ASP A 581 26.19 -38.11 10.53
N GLU A 582 26.68 -38.28 9.30
CA GLU A 582 28.02 -37.86 8.88
C GLU A 582 28.10 -36.32 8.82
N ALA A 583 28.23 -35.70 10.00
CA ALA A 583 28.56 -34.30 10.28
C ALA A 583 28.13 -33.30 9.19
N ILE A 584 26.82 -33.13 9.03
CA ILE A 584 26.24 -32.00 8.31
C ILE A 584 26.08 -30.86 9.31
N ILE A 585 26.56 -29.67 8.95
CA ILE A 585 26.32 -28.44 9.72
C ILE A 585 25.36 -27.59 8.90
N TYR A 586 24.19 -27.34 9.47
CA TYR A 586 23.17 -26.49 8.87
C TYR A 586 23.49 -25.03 9.18
N ILE A 587 23.50 -24.17 8.14
CA ILE A 587 23.70 -22.73 8.32
C ILE A 587 22.48 -22.12 9.01
N LYS A 588 21.29 -22.61 8.66
CA LYS A 588 20.03 -22.26 9.31
C LYS A 588 19.51 -23.48 10.07
N PRO A 589 19.40 -23.44 11.41
CA PRO A 589 18.94 -24.60 12.20
C PRO A 589 17.57 -25.15 11.76
N GLU A 590 16.68 -24.28 11.29
CA GLU A 590 15.37 -24.68 10.75
C GLU A 590 15.46 -25.56 9.49
N ASP A 591 16.56 -25.49 8.73
CA ASP A 591 16.76 -26.35 7.56
C ASP A 591 17.02 -27.81 7.97
N GLU A 592 17.51 -28.07 9.18
CA GLU A 592 17.66 -29.43 9.70
C GLU A 592 16.29 -30.11 9.86
N ILE A 593 15.30 -29.36 10.35
CA ILE A 593 13.93 -29.83 10.54
C ILE A 593 13.32 -30.16 9.17
N PHE A 594 13.45 -29.25 8.19
CA PHE A 594 13.00 -29.51 6.82
C PHE A 594 13.70 -30.73 6.22
N HIS A 595 14.99 -30.92 6.48
CA HIS A 595 15.72 -32.06 5.95
C HIS A 595 15.23 -33.39 6.56
N LYS A 596 14.99 -33.43 7.88
CA LYS A 596 14.42 -34.61 8.57
C LYS A 596 13.03 -34.96 8.07
N LEU A 597 12.22 -33.95 7.74
CA LEU A 597 10.84 -34.11 7.25
C LEU A 597 10.74 -34.28 5.73
N SER A 598 11.86 -34.18 5.00
CA SER A 598 11.86 -34.29 3.54
C SER A 598 11.56 -35.72 3.09
N SER A 599 10.74 -35.87 2.05
CA SER A 599 10.48 -37.17 1.41
C SER A 599 11.70 -37.64 0.62
N TRP A 600 12.45 -36.69 0.07
CA TRP A 600 13.77 -36.90 -0.50
C TRP A 600 14.57 -35.60 -0.46
N SER A 601 15.88 -35.75 -0.49
CA SER A 601 16.83 -34.64 -0.60
C SER A 601 18.04 -35.07 -1.43
N PHE A 602 18.76 -34.10 -1.97
CA PHE A 602 20.10 -34.34 -2.52
C PHE A 602 21.00 -33.14 -2.25
N SER A 603 22.30 -33.40 -2.17
CA SER A 603 23.31 -32.36 -1.96
C SER A 603 24.31 -32.30 -3.11
N PHE A 604 24.81 -31.12 -3.39
CA PHE A 604 25.78 -30.90 -4.47
C PHE A 604 26.83 -29.87 -4.07
N PRO A 605 28.06 -29.95 -4.61
CA PRO A 605 29.11 -29.02 -4.23
C PRO A 605 28.89 -27.62 -4.81
N LEU A 606 29.04 -26.59 -3.96
CA LEU A 606 29.05 -25.19 -4.40
C LEU A 606 30.44 -24.77 -4.88
N ARG A 607 30.48 -23.93 -5.92
CA ARG A 607 31.66 -23.31 -6.52
C ARG A 607 32.13 -22.13 -5.68
N THR A 608 31.21 -21.33 -5.14
CA THR A 608 31.55 -20.23 -4.22
C THR A 608 31.92 -20.80 -2.87
N GLN A 609 33.22 -20.88 -2.58
CA GLN A 609 33.72 -21.23 -1.25
C GLN A 609 33.76 -19.94 -0.42
N GLN A 610 32.76 -19.72 0.45
CA GLN A 610 32.87 -18.69 1.47
C GLN A 610 34.06 -19.03 2.40
N PRO A 611 34.84 -18.03 2.87
CA PRO A 611 35.93 -18.28 3.80
C PRO A 611 35.34 -18.83 5.10
N ALA A 612 35.41 -20.15 5.27
CA ALA A 612 34.93 -20.80 6.46
C ALA A 612 35.77 -20.33 7.67
N PRO A 613 35.17 -20.07 8.84
CA PRO A 613 35.89 -19.87 10.09
C PRO A 613 37.00 -20.91 10.27
N ARG A 614 38.10 -20.57 10.93
CA ARG A 614 39.28 -21.46 11.09
C ARG A 614 38.92 -22.85 11.65
N GLU A 615 37.77 -22.98 12.30
CA GLU A 615 37.18 -24.19 12.90
C GLU A 615 36.52 -25.14 11.88
N LEU A 616 36.15 -24.65 10.69
CA LEU A 616 35.46 -25.42 9.63
C LEU A 616 36.37 -25.84 8.46
N LYS A 617 37.70 -25.84 8.65
CA LYS A 617 38.68 -26.21 7.60
C LYS A 617 38.46 -27.58 6.95
N ASN A 618 37.87 -28.52 7.69
CA ASN A 618 37.59 -29.88 7.23
C ASN A 618 36.19 -30.04 6.59
N TYR A 619 35.43 -28.96 6.44
CA TYR A 619 34.11 -28.96 5.83
C TYR A 619 34.12 -28.30 4.46
N ARG A 620 33.18 -28.70 3.61
CA ARG A 620 32.94 -28.14 2.27
C ARG A 620 31.54 -27.54 2.23
N SER A 621 31.40 -26.35 1.64
CA SER A 621 30.10 -25.75 1.36
C SER A 621 29.37 -26.52 0.25
N MET A 622 28.13 -26.91 0.53
CA MET A 622 27.27 -27.71 -0.34
C MET A 622 25.89 -27.04 -0.45
N GLY A 623 25.25 -27.16 -1.61
CA GLY A 623 23.83 -26.89 -1.77
C GLY A 623 23.03 -28.13 -1.35
N LEU A 624 21.87 -27.90 -0.75
CA LEU A 624 20.92 -28.94 -0.34
C LEU A 624 19.56 -28.60 -0.96
N VAL A 625 18.96 -29.55 -1.66
CA VAL A 625 17.60 -29.44 -2.18
C VAL A 625 16.76 -30.47 -1.45
N MET A 626 15.59 -30.05 -0.96
CA MET A 626 14.67 -30.87 -0.19
C MET A 626 13.28 -30.78 -0.81
N ALA A 627 12.59 -31.91 -0.89
CA ALA A 627 11.16 -31.95 -1.15
C ALA A 627 10.43 -32.35 0.11
N VAL A 628 9.48 -31.52 0.55
CA VAL A 628 8.72 -31.72 1.79
C VAL A 628 7.24 -31.79 1.43
N GLU A 629 6.55 -32.81 1.90
CA GLU A 629 5.10 -32.93 1.74
C GLU A 629 4.37 -31.96 2.67
N VAL A 630 3.26 -31.37 2.20
CA VAL A 630 2.53 -30.34 2.97
C VAL A 630 1.97 -30.90 4.30
N ASP A 631 1.69 -32.19 4.39
CA ASP A 631 1.24 -32.85 5.62
C ASP A 631 2.29 -32.79 6.75
N LYS A 632 3.57 -32.54 6.42
CA LYS A 632 4.66 -32.40 7.40
C LYS A 632 4.78 -31.00 7.97
N ILE A 633 4.14 -29.98 7.39
CA ILE A 633 4.23 -28.58 7.84
C ILE A 633 3.76 -28.37 9.28
N PRO A 634 2.67 -29.01 9.77
CA PRO A 634 2.31 -28.93 11.19
C PRO A 634 3.40 -29.47 12.13
N THR A 635 4.09 -30.55 11.72
CA THR A 635 5.21 -31.12 12.49
C THR A 635 6.40 -30.18 12.48
N PHE A 636 6.72 -29.60 11.32
CA PHE A 636 7.76 -28.57 11.18
C PHE A 636 7.51 -27.38 12.13
N ARG A 637 6.29 -26.81 12.15
CA ARG A 637 5.92 -25.70 13.05
C ARG A 637 6.12 -26.06 14.52
N GLN A 638 5.80 -27.29 14.91
CA GLN A 638 5.97 -27.78 16.28
C GLN A 638 7.45 -27.93 16.66
N GLU A 639 8.27 -28.56 15.80
CA GLU A 639 9.70 -28.73 16.04
C GLU A 639 10.44 -27.39 16.04
N LEU A 640 10.06 -26.46 15.16
CA LEU A 640 10.66 -25.12 15.09
C LEU A 640 10.43 -24.33 16.39
N ARG A 641 9.23 -24.39 16.98
CA ARG A 641 8.94 -23.77 18.28
C ARG A 641 9.74 -24.43 19.41
N SER A 642 9.96 -25.74 19.33
CA SER A 642 10.76 -26.49 20.31
C SER A 642 12.23 -26.08 20.28
N LEU A 643 12.77 -25.81 19.08
CA LEU A 643 14.15 -25.35 18.88
C LEU A 643 14.47 -24.01 19.56
N ILE A 644 13.45 -23.21 19.90
CA ILE A 644 13.60 -21.88 20.53
C ILE A 644 13.25 -21.91 22.02
N THR A 645 12.54 -22.94 22.48
CA THR A 645 12.09 -23.07 23.87
C THR A 645 13.01 -23.94 24.74
N GLU A 646 14.07 -24.51 24.17
CA GLU A 646 15.14 -25.13 24.97
C GLU A 646 16.00 -24.04 25.66
N PRO A 647 16.30 -24.19 26.97
CA PRO A 647 16.86 -23.14 27.83
C PRO A 647 18.33 -22.80 27.59
#